data_AF-A0A9P6L8V0-F1
#
_entry.id   AF-A0A9P6L8V0-F1
#
_cell.length_a   1.000
_cell.length_b   1.000
_cell.length_c   1.000
_cell.angle_alpha   90.00
_cell.angle_beta   90.00
_cell.angle_gamma   90.00
#
_symmetry.space_group_name_H-M   'P 1'
#
loop_
_entity.id
_entity.type
_entity.pdbx_description
1 polymer ?
#
loop_
_entity_poly.entity_id
_entity_poly.type
_entity_poly.pdbx_seq_one_letter_code
_entity_poly.pdbx_strand_id
1 'polypeptide(L)'
;MDAVVVDEEKTAIDCIEYMRNQRAGHATFIPLDSIQVKPINDKYRSFAKGARLAVDVIQYEPVVERAIQHACGNALVCDTMDVARYVVFDKGQEVKAVTLDGTVIHKSGLITGGRSTRDNAKKWDETDVKGLTRVKENLVAQMADLQSKKPKGKADEALLLEVERIESSLVVARDDLNAARLRRTGILQQLQHVRDQLKALAPQVDAGTASHDQLREQVESLQAVVSEADDSVFADFCRRIGVTSIRDYEERQLRVAQTISEARHRFDTQIARLTTQVRFEEEQLRAAQARLDDLDSVTQTEEEALVRHEQMKRQIEAEIRDTEASIEELKEDLAKANEDLDTRTSQVEQAKRVFNKAAKAVDQVLKDIATKNGEIEKLGLERSTIYRRCRMDEIQIPLLKGNLKNVPMEENLRGEEEMEVDQDEEDESEGPQRVRDYGIEVDYSELEDEEMEDSSPEAAAHFDEDLAKVAAEIERMAPNLKAVERLDDVEARLVETEKEADRARKDSKNARDQFNDVKQRRYDLFMKAYNHVSERIDAVYKDLTRGKAAPTGGVAYLSLEDSEEPYTAGIKYHTMPPMKRFRDMEQLSGGEKTIAALALLFAIHSFQPSPFFVLDEVDAALDNTNVAKIANYIRSHSSDTFQFIVISLKGSLYERSNSLVGIYRDQDVNSSQTLTLDLTQYDE
;
A
#
# COMPACT_ATOMS: atom_id res chain seq x y z
N MET A 1 -2.41 -19.93 -31.59
CA MET A 1 -1.14 -20.69 -31.44
C MET A 1 -0.20 -19.65 -30.89
N ASP A 2 -0.20 -19.44 -29.57
CA ASP A 2 0.31 -18.19 -29.00
C ASP A 2 1.46 -18.56 -28.05
N ALA A 3 2.60 -18.91 -28.65
CA ALA A 3 3.84 -19.18 -27.94
C ALA A 3 4.77 -17.96 -28.09
N VAL A 4 5.17 -17.36 -26.97
CA VAL A 4 6.03 -16.18 -26.90
C VAL A 4 7.47 -16.64 -26.66
N VAL A 5 8.39 -16.22 -27.51
CA VAL A 5 9.83 -16.52 -27.36
C VAL A 5 10.46 -15.48 -26.44
N VAL A 6 11.26 -15.92 -25.47
CA VAL A 6 11.93 -15.07 -24.47
C VAL A 6 13.38 -15.48 -24.32
N ASP A 7 14.25 -14.53 -23.94
CA ASP A 7 15.69 -14.77 -23.89
C ASP A 7 16.09 -15.67 -22.69
N GLU A 8 15.60 -15.32 -21.50
CA GLU A 8 15.89 -16.03 -20.24
C GLU A 8 14.63 -16.64 -19.60
N GLU A 9 14.81 -17.71 -18.84
CA GLU A 9 13.74 -18.35 -18.07
C GLU A 9 13.15 -17.42 -17.00
N LYS A 10 13.98 -16.57 -16.39
CA LYS A 10 13.54 -15.61 -15.36
C LYS A 10 12.50 -14.64 -15.90
N THR A 11 12.75 -14.06 -17.09
CA THR A 11 11.81 -13.15 -17.74
C THR A 11 10.47 -13.84 -18.04
N ALA A 12 10.48 -15.13 -18.37
CA ALA A 12 9.25 -15.91 -18.56
C ALA A 12 8.42 -15.98 -17.26
N ILE A 13 9.08 -16.25 -16.14
CA ILE A 13 8.45 -16.36 -14.82
C ILE A 13 7.89 -15.00 -14.39
N ASP A 14 8.66 -13.92 -14.57
CA ASP A 14 8.23 -12.57 -14.24
C ASP A 14 6.99 -12.15 -15.06
N CYS A 15 6.97 -12.48 -16.36
CA CYS A 15 5.82 -12.24 -17.22
C CYS A 15 4.60 -13.07 -16.79
N ILE A 16 4.78 -14.33 -16.36
CA ILE A 16 3.70 -15.18 -15.86
C ILE A 16 3.14 -14.63 -14.55
N GLU A 17 4.00 -14.16 -13.64
CA GLU A 17 3.59 -13.55 -12.38
C GLU A 17 2.81 -12.25 -12.63
N TYR A 18 3.29 -11.42 -13.55
CA TYR A 18 2.57 -10.22 -14.01
C TYR A 18 1.19 -10.58 -14.60
N MET A 19 1.12 -11.57 -15.48
CA MET A 19 -0.15 -12.04 -16.06
C MET A 19 -1.10 -12.61 -15.01
N ARG A 20 -0.58 -13.29 -13.99
CA ARG A 20 -1.37 -13.82 -12.86
C ARG A 20 -1.97 -12.69 -12.03
N ASN A 21 -1.18 -11.66 -11.74
CA ASN A 21 -1.66 -10.47 -11.00
C ASN A 21 -2.73 -9.70 -11.79
N GLN A 22 -2.59 -9.64 -13.12
CA GLN A 22 -3.55 -9.00 -14.03
C GLN A 22 -4.76 -9.88 -14.40
N ARG A 23 -4.80 -11.15 -13.96
CA ARG A 23 -5.79 -12.17 -14.39
C ARG A 23 -5.92 -12.31 -15.91
N ALA A 24 -4.81 -12.11 -16.63
CA ALA A 24 -4.77 -12.14 -18.07
C ALA A 24 -4.50 -13.57 -18.58
N GLY A 25 -5.56 -14.37 -18.76
CA GLY A 25 -5.55 -15.61 -19.56
C GLY A 25 -4.39 -16.61 -19.33
N HIS A 26 -4.08 -17.40 -20.36
CA HIS A 26 -2.95 -18.33 -20.38
C HIS A 26 -2.06 -18.04 -21.60
N ALA A 27 -0.74 -18.05 -21.43
CA ALA A 27 0.23 -17.96 -22.53
C ALA A 27 1.33 -19.01 -22.36
N THR A 28 1.93 -19.45 -23.46
CA THR A 28 3.07 -20.39 -23.45
C THR A 28 4.34 -19.60 -23.75
N PHE A 29 5.38 -19.76 -22.93
CA PHE A 29 6.67 -19.08 -23.13
C PHE A 29 7.76 -20.10 -23.50
N ILE A 30 8.63 -19.74 -24.44
CA ILE A 30 9.76 -20.57 -24.90
C ILE A 30 11.07 -19.82 -24.59
N PRO A 31 11.78 -20.18 -23.51
CA PRO A 31 13.07 -19.57 -23.15
C PRO A 31 14.22 -20.08 -24.03
N LEU A 32 14.99 -19.17 -24.63
CA LEU A 32 16.10 -19.51 -25.54
C LEU A 32 17.31 -20.11 -24.81
N ASP A 33 17.55 -19.73 -23.56
CA ASP A 33 18.69 -20.24 -22.78
C ASP A 33 18.51 -21.73 -22.40
N SER A 34 17.36 -22.08 -21.80
CA SER A 34 17.11 -23.41 -21.23
C SER A 34 16.53 -24.44 -22.21
N ILE A 35 16.19 -24.06 -23.45
CA ILE A 35 15.60 -24.99 -24.43
C ILE A 35 16.60 -26.04 -24.91
N GLN A 36 16.34 -27.31 -24.60
CA GLN A 36 17.14 -28.43 -25.10
C GLN A 36 16.61 -28.90 -26.45
N VAL A 37 17.41 -28.74 -27.48
CA VAL A 37 17.05 -29.11 -28.85
C VAL A 37 17.74 -30.42 -29.23
N LYS A 38 16.98 -31.37 -29.79
CA LYS A 38 17.56 -32.59 -30.38
C LYS A 38 18.09 -32.27 -31.78
N PRO A 39 19.32 -32.69 -32.13
CA PRO A 39 19.87 -32.42 -33.45
C PRO A 39 19.02 -33.09 -34.53
N ILE A 40 18.76 -32.34 -35.60
CA ILE A 40 18.01 -32.81 -36.77
C ILE A 40 18.83 -33.89 -37.47
N ASN A 41 18.17 -34.97 -37.86
CA ASN A 41 18.83 -36.08 -38.56
C ASN A 41 18.88 -35.79 -40.07
N ASP A 42 20.05 -35.41 -40.57
CA ASP A 42 20.30 -35.03 -41.98
C ASP A 42 19.94 -36.11 -43.00
N LYS A 43 19.81 -37.36 -42.57
CA LYS A 43 19.38 -38.49 -43.41
C LYS A 43 17.99 -38.25 -44.03
N TYR A 44 17.13 -37.47 -43.37
CA TYR A 44 15.79 -37.18 -43.88
C TYR A 44 15.75 -36.16 -45.02
N ARG A 45 16.86 -35.46 -45.33
CA ARG A 45 16.94 -34.52 -46.47
C ARG A 45 17.00 -35.20 -47.85
N SER A 46 17.42 -36.46 -47.90
CA SER A 46 17.65 -37.20 -49.16
C SER A 46 16.68 -38.37 -49.38
N PHE A 47 15.64 -38.50 -48.55
CA PHE A 47 14.91 -39.76 -48.38
C PHE A 47 13.80 -40.01 -49.42
N ALA A 48 13.18 -38.96 -49.99
CA ALA A 48 12.17 -39.07 -51.04
C ALA A 48 12.08 -37.80 -51.91
N LYS A 49 11.87 -37.95 -53.23
CA LYS A 49 11.51 -36.82 -54.11
C LYS A 49 10.09 -36.35 -53.74
N GLY A 50 9.97 -35.11 -53.25
CA GLY A 50 8.69 -34.52 -52.83
C GLY A 50 8.45 -34.51 -51.31
N ALA A 51 9.50 -34.73 -50.50
CA ALA A 51 9.45 -34.57 -49.05
C ALA A 51 10.62 -33.74 -48.54
N ARG A 52 10.34 -32.72 -47.71
CA ARG A 52 11.33 -31.76 -47.18
C ARG A 52 11.16 -31.62 -45.68
N LEU A 53 12.22 -31.29 -44.94
CA LEU A 53 12.09 -30.97 -43.51
C LEU A 53 11.34 -29.65 -43.33
N ALA A 54 10.45 -29.61 -42.34
CA ALA A 54 9.68 -28.41 -42.03
C ALA A 54 10.57 -27.21 -41.68
N VAL A 55 11.73 -27.46 -41.06
CA VAL A 55 12.72 -26.42 -40.73
C VAL A 55 13.31 -25.76 -41.97
N ASP A 56 13.49 -26.52 -43.06
CA ASP A 56 14.09 -26.00 -44.31
C ASP A 56 13.08 -25.17 -45.13
N VAL A 57 11.79 -25.20 -44.78
CA VAL A 57 10.71 -24.43 -45.43
C VAL A 57 10.50 -23.07 -44.76
N ILE A 58 10.92 -22.92 -43.50
CA ILE A 58 10.69 -21.71 -42.70
C ILE A 58 11.94 -20.82 -42.79
N GLN A 59 11.75 -19.56 -43.16
CA GLN A 59 12.80 -18.54 -43.06
C GLN A 59 12.70 -17.86 -41.69
N TYR A 60 13.80 -17.85 -40.94
CA TYR A 60 13.87 -17.28 -39.60
C TYR A 60 15.22 -16.61 -39.34
N GLU A 61 15.25 -15.70 -38.37
CA GLU A 61 16.49 -15.05 -37.94
C GLU A 61 17.35 -15.99 -37.06
N PRO A 62 18.69 -15.89 -37.09
CA PRO A 62 19.57 -16.81 -36.37
C PRO A 62 19.30 -16.89 -34.87
N VAL A 63 18.78 -15.81 -34.27
CA VAL A 63 18.50 -15.70 -32.84
C VAL A 63 17.43 -16.70 -32.37
N VAL A 64 16.47 -17.05 -33.23
CA VAL A 64 15.34 -17.93 -32.88
C VAL A 64 15.50 -19.37 -33.38
N GLU A 65 16.69 -19.73 -33.89
CA GLU A 65 16.96 -21.04 -34.49
C GLU A 65 16.61 -22.19 -33.53
N ARG A 66 17.03 -22.09 -32.26
CA ARG A 66 16.77 -23.12 -31.23
C ARG A 66 15.26 -23.32 -30.99
N ALA A 67 14.49 -22.25 -30.98
CA ALA A 67 13.04 -22.30 -30.78
C ALA A 67 12.32 -22.95 -31.98
N ILE A 68 12.73 -22.62 -33.20
CA ILE A 68 12.16 -23.21 -34.43
C ILE A 68 12.49 -24.70 -34.55
N GLN A 69 13.73 -25.09 -34.23
CA GLN A 69 14.14 -26.49 -34.24
C GLN A 69 13.37 -27.31 -33.19
N HIS A 70 13.09 -26.75 -32.01
CA HIS A 70 12.26 -27.40 -31.00
C HIS A 70 10.79 -27.53 -31.43
N ALA A 71 10.21 -26.49 -32.05
CA ALA A 71 8.82 -26.48 -32.50
C ALA A 71 8.58 -27.43 -33.69
N CYS A 72 9.49 -27.45 -34.66
CA CYS A 72 9.35 -28.24 -35.87
C CYS A 72 9.87 -29.67 -35.69
N GLY A 73 10.93 -29.86 -34.91
CA GLY A 73 11.60 -31.16 -34.74
C GLY A 73 11.93 -31.83 -36.08
N ASN A 74 11.80 -33.16 -36.11
CA ASN A 74 11.95 -33.96 -37.34
C ASN A 74 10.64 -34.04 -38.16
N ALA A 75 9.85 -32.97 -38.21
CA ALA A 75 8.65 -32.94 -39.04
C ALA A 75 9.02 -32.85 -40.53
N LEU A 76 8.34 -33.64 -41.35
CA LEU A 76 8.52 -33.71 -42.79
C LEU A 76 7.27 -33.15 -43.47
N VAL A 77 7.46 -32.23 -44.41
CA VAL A 77 6.40 -31.71 -45.30
C VAL A 77 6.46 -32.50 -46.60
N CYS A 78 5.35 -33.14 -46.96
CA CYS A 78 5.20 -33.96 -48.16
C CYS A 78 4.20 -33.32 -49.11
N ASP A 79 4.46 -33.40 -50.41
CA ASP A 79 3.58 -32.77 -51.42
C ASP A 79 2.20 -33.46 -51.51
N THR A 80 2.13 -34.78 -51.31
CA THR A 80 0.90 -35.57 -51.43
C THR A 80 0.75 -36.59 -50.30
N MET A 81 -0.50 -37.02 -50.04
CA MET A 81 -0.82 -38.04 -49.03
C MET A 81 -0.15 -39.39 -49.30
N ASP A 82 0.05 -39.76 -50.56
CA ASP A 82 0.70 -41.01 -50.92
C ASP A 82 2.19 -41.00 -50.56
N VAL A 83 2.87 -39.85 -50.72
CA VAL A 83 4.26 -39.67 -50.28
C VAL A 83 4.35 -39.70 -48.74
N ALA A 84 3.40 -39.08 -48.05
CA ALA A 84 3.34 -39.12 -46.58
C ALA A 84 3.10 -40.55 -46.04
N ARG A 85 2.21 -41.32 -46.69
CA ARG A 85 1.93 -42.72 -46.34
C ARG A 85 3.15 -43.61 -46.61
N TYR A 86 3.82 -43.44 -47.75
CA TYR A 86 5.03 -44.19 -48.11
C TYR A 86 6.17 -44.00 -47.09
N VAL A 87 6.37 -42.76 -46.63
CA VAL A 87 7.43 -42.44 -45.66
C VAL A 87 7.15 -43.05 -44.28
N VAL A 88 5.91 -42.94 -43.78
CA VAL A 88 5.56 -43.36 -42.41
C VAL A 88 5.26 -44.86 -42.33
N PHE A 89 4.46 -45.40 -43.25
CA PHE A 89 3.98 -46.79 -43.18
C PHE A 89 4.84 -47.77 -43.97
N ASP A 90 5.20 -47.48 -45.22
CA ASP A 90 5.94 -48.45 -46.06
C ASP A 90 7.43 -48.56 -45.69
N LYS A 91 8.03 -47.45 -45.26
CA LYS A 91 9.43 -47.41 -44.80
C LYS A 91 9.60 -47.47 -43.27
N GLY A 92 8.49 -47.52 -42.53
CA GLY A 92 8.47 -47.68 -41.07
C GLY A 92 9.26 -46.61 -40.30
N GLN A 93 9.29 -45.36 -40.78
CA GLN A 93 10.01 -44.28 -40.11
C GLN A 93 9.09 -43.54 -39.13
N GLU A 94 9.56 -43.38 -37.88
CA GLU A 94 8.85 -42.68 -36.80
C GLU A 94 8.95 -41.14 -36.91
N VAL A 95 8.57 -40.59 -38.06
CA VAL A 95 8.59 -39.14 -38.34
C VAL A 95 7.19 -38.57 -38.44
N LYS A 96 7.03 -37.29 -38.09
CA LYS A 96 5.75 -36.58 -38.22
C LYS A 96 5.65 -36.07 -39.65
N ALA A 97 4.78 -36.66 -40.48
CA ALA A 97 4.60 -36.26 -41.87
C ALA A 97 3.37 -35.35 -42.00
N VAL A 98 3.51 -34.23 -42.71
CA VAL A 98 2.44 -33.26 -42.96
C VAL A 98 2.28 -33.09 -44.46
N THR A 99 1.07 -33.19 -44.97
CA THR A 99 0.74 -32.98 -46.38
C THR A 99 0.38 -31.52 -46.65
N LEU A 100 0.50 -31.06 -47.89
CA LEU A 100 0.05 -29.71 -48.30
C LEU A 100 -1.46 -29.48 -48.04
N ASP A 101 -2.26 -30.55 -48.06
CA ASP A 101 -3.71 -30.51 -47.79
C ASP A 101 -4.05 -30.38 -46.29
N GLY A 102 -3.05 -30.24 -45.42
CA GLY A 102 -3.25 -30.04 -43.98
C GLY A 102 -3.52 -31.33 -43.20
N THR A 103 -3.33 -32.50 -43.82
CA THR A 103 -3.38 -33.78 -43.09
C THR A 103 -2.04 -34.06 -42.44
N VAL A 104 -2.05 -34.33 -41.14
CA VAL A 104 -0.90 -34.59 -40.28
C VAL A 104 -0.90 -36.05 -39.85
N ILE A 105 0.18 -36.77 -40.14
CA ILE A 105 0.45 -38.11 -39.59
C ILE A 105 1.46 -37.94 -38.45
N HIS A 106 1.03 -38.27 -37.24
CA HIS A 106 1.88 -38.23 -36.05
C HIS A 106 2.85 -39.42 -36.03
N LYS A 107 3.94 -39.30 -35.26
CA LYS A 107 4.98 -40.34 -35.12
C LYS A 107 4.43 -41.69 -34.63
N SER A 108 3.30 -41.67 -33.92
CA SER A 108 2.59 -42.84 -33.41
C SER A 108 1.61 -43.48 -34.42
N GLY A 109 1.56 -42.99 -35.66
CA GLY A 109 0.64 -43.49 -36.69
C GLY A 109 -0.77 -42.91 -36.65
N LEU A 110 -1.07 -42.00 -35.71
CA LEU A 110 -2.34 -41.25 -35.68
C LEU A 110 -2.40 -40.30 -36.87
N ILE A 111 -3.49 -40.34 -37.63
CA ILE A 111 -3.76 -39.47 -38.78
C ILE A 111 -4.80 -38.44 -38.37
N THR A 112 -4.45 -37.16 -38.46
CA THR A 112 -5.29 -36.02 -38.12
C THR A 112 -5.47 -35.18 -39.39
N GLY A 113 -6.70 -35.05 -39.90
CA GLY A 113 -7.00 -34.25 -41.09
C GLY A 113 -8.37 -33.57 -40.99
N GLY A 114 -8.48 -32.34 -41.51
CA GLY A 114 -9.71 -31.56 -41.55
C GLY A 114 -9.47 -30.05 -41.39
N ARG A 115 -10.26 -29.22 -42.10
CA ARG A 115 -10.33 -27.77 -41.85
C ARG A 115 -10.93 -27.57 -40.46
N SER A 116 -10.09 -27.24 -39.50
CA SER A 116 -10.46 -27.02 -38.10
C SER A 116 -11.20 -25.68 -37.93
N THR A 117 -12.51 -25.71 -38.16
CA THR A 117 -13.43 -24.84 -37.42
C THR A 117 -13.40 -25.26 -35.95
N ARG A 118 -12.88 -24.38 -35.11
CA ARG A 118 -12.95 -24.49 -33.64
C ARG A 118 -14.41 -24.68 -33.20
N ASP A 119 -14.60 -25.66 -32.33
CA ASP A 119 -15.77 -25.95 -31.48
C ASP A 119 -17.16 -25.79 -32.10
N ASN A 120 -17.64 -26.87 -32.70
CA ASN A 120 -19.07 -27.17 -32.69
C ASN A 120 -19.49 -27.54 -31.25
N ALA A 121 -19.85 -26.53 -30.46
CA ALA A 121 -20.91 -26.73 -29.49
C ALA A 121 -22.14 -27.23 -30.28
N LYS A 122 -22.68 -28.38 -29.88
CA LYS A 122 -24.03 -28.80 -30.28
C LYS A 122 -24.93 -27.56 -30.26
N LYS A 123 -25.62 -27.26 -31.37
CA LYS A 123 -26.76 -26.34 -31.33
C LYS A 123 -27.73 -26.93 -30.31
N TRP A 124 -27.76 -26.35 -29.13
CA TRP A 124 -28.82 -26.58 -28.15
C TRP A 124 -30.08 -25.96 -28.73
N ASP A 125 -31.20 -26.65 -28.56
CA ASP A 125 -32.50 -26.20 -29.02
C ASP A 125 -32.75 -24.77 -28.52
N GLU A 126 -33.26 -23.88 -29.36
CA GLU A 126 -33.37 -22.44 -29.03
C GLU A 126 -34.29 -22.21 -27.80
N THR A 127 -35.18 -23.16 -27.53
CA THR A 127 -36.03 -23.28 -26.34
C THR A 127 -35.23 -23.65 -25.09
N ASP A 128 -34.27 -24.56 -25.19
CA ASP A 128 -33.36 -24.94 -24.10
C ASP A 128 -32.38 -23.82 -23.80
N VAL A 129 -31.87 -23.13 -24.83
CA VAL A 129 -31.03 -21.94 -24.65
C VAL A 129 -31.83 -20.83 -23.97
N LYS A 130 -33.08 -20.58 -24.39
CA LYS A 130 -33.98 -19.60 -23.74
C LYS A 130 -34.29 -19.98 -22.29
N GLY A 131 -34.51 -21.26 -22.01
CA GLY A 131 -34.70 -21.81 -20.67
C GLY A 131 -33.46 -21.64 -19.79
N LEU A 132 -32.28 -21.99 -20.32
CA LEU A 132 -30.99 -21.82 -19.66
C LEU A 132 -30.63 -20.34 -19.48
N THR A 133 -30.99 -19.44 -20.40
CA THR A 133 -30.83 -18.00 -20.20
C THR A 133 -31.78 -17.47 -19.14
N ARG A 134 -33.02 -17.97 -19.04
CA ARG A 134 -33.92 -17.60 -17.94
C ARG A 134 -33.42 -18.12 -16.60
N VAL A 135 -32.90 -19.35 -16.55
CA VAL A 135 -32.28 -19.91 -15.34
C VAL A 135 -31.01 -19.15 -14.99
N LYS A 136 -30.20 -18.76 -15.98
CA LYS A 136 -29.03 -17.89 -15.80
C LYS A 136 -29.44 -16.51 -15.31
N GLU A 137 -30.47 -15.88 -15.88
CA GLU A 137 -30.97 -14.57 -15.44
C GLU A 137 -31.55 -14.65 -14.04
N ASN A 138 -32.25 -15.73 -13.68
CA ASN A 138 -32.69 -15.97 -12.30
C ASN A 138 -31.52 -16.24 -11.35
N LEU A 139 -30.52 -17.03 -11.73
CA LEU A 139 -29.33 -17.27 -10.93
C LEU A 139 -28.48 -16.01 -10.80
N VAL A 140 -28.39 -15.18 -11.84
CA VAL A 140 -27.71 -13.88 -11.83
C VAL A 140 -28.49 -12.89 -10.97
N ALA A 141 -29.83 -12.90 -11.03
CA ALA A 141 -30.66 -12.09 -10.14
C ALA A 141 -30.56 -12.56 -8.68
N GLN A 142 -30.51 -13.88 -8.43
CA GLN A 142 -30.26 -14.44 -7.09
C GLN A 142 -28.84 -14.17 -6.62
N MET A 143 -27.83 -14.20 -7.49
CA MET A 143 -26.46 -13.79 -7.18
C MET A 143 -26.38 -12.29 -6.89
N ALA A 144 -27.09 -11.45 -7.64
CA ALA A 144 -27.18 -10.01 -7.41
C ALA A 144 -27.95 -9.70 -6.12
N ASP A 145 -29.01 -10.46 -5.80
CA ASP A 145 -29.75 -10.35 -4.53
C ASP A 145 -28.93 -10.89 -3.35
N LEU A 146 -28.13 -11.94 -3.54
CA LEU A 146 -27.15 -12.44 -2.57
C LEU A 146 -25.99 -11.44 -2.38
N GLN A 147 -25.54 -10.76 -3.43
CA GLN A 147 -24.54 -9.68 -3.36
C GLN A 147 -25.12 -8.43 -2.68
N SER A 148 -26.39 -8.11 -2.93
CA SER A 148 -27.16 -7.04 -2.27
C SER A 148 -27.41 -7.35 -0.78
N LYS A 149 -27.72 -8.62 -0.45
CA LYS A 149 -27.83 -9.18 0.91
C LYS A 149 -26.47 -9.52 1.55
N LYS A 150 -25.37 -9.10 0.91
CA LYS A 150 -24.01 -9.09 1.49
C LYS A 150 -23.61 -7.74 2.11
N PRO A 151 -24.47 -6.95 2.80
CA PRO A 151 -24.04 -5.70 3.42
C PRO A 151 -23.23 -5.91 4.71
N LYS A 152 -22.82 -7.14 5.06
CA LYS A 152 -22.03 -7.44 6.28
C LYS A 152 -20.54 -7.73 6.05
N GLY A 153 -20.10 -7.99 4.82
CA GLY A 153 -18.66 -8.21 4.55
C GLY A 153 -17.78 -6.98 4.85
N LYS A 154 -18.34 -5.76 4.81
CA LYS A 154 -17.63 -4.54 5.19
C LYS A 154 -17.37 -4.43 6.69
N ALA A 155 -18.24 -5.01 7.53
CA ALA A 155 -18.05 -5.02 8.97
C ALA A 155 -16.97 -6.05 9.36
N ASP A 156 -16.97 -7.21 8.71
CA ASP A 156 -15.98 -8.25 8.94
C ASP A 156 -14.59 -7.83 8.42
N GLU A 157 -14.51 -7.24 7.21
CA GLU A 157 -13.26 -6.64 6.71
C GLU A 157 -12.79 -5.49 7.60
N ALA A 158 -13.70 -4.66 8.11
CA ALA A 158 -13.32 -3.60 9.06
C ALA A 158 -12.81 -4.17 10.39
N LEU A 159 -13.44 -5.22 10.93
CA LEU A 159 -12.99 -5.89 12.15
C LEU A 159 -11.65 -6.60 11.94
N LEU A 160 -11.44 -7.26 10.79
CA LEU A 160 -10.17 -7.88 10.44
C LEU A 160 -9.04 -6.85 10.27
N LEU A 161 -9.32 -5.73 9.61
CA LEU A 161 -8.36 -4.61 9.50
C LEU A 161 -8.06 -3.99 10.87
N GLU A 162 -9.06 -3.89 11.76
CA GLU A 162 -8.87 -3.39 13.12
C GLU A 162 -8.04 -4.37 13.96
N VAL A 163 -8.26 -5.68 13.82
CA VAL A 163 -7.44 -6.73 14.46
C VAL A 163 -6.00 -6.66 13.93
N GLU A 164 -5.79 -6.58 12.63
CA GLU A 164 -4.46 -6.49 12.01
C GLU A 164 -3.72 -5.21 12.45
N ARG A 165 -4.45 -4.09 12.56
CA ARG A 165 -3.95 -2.83 13.11
C ARG A 165 -3.54 -2.98 14.59
N ILE A 166 -4.37 -3.58 15.42
CA ILE A 166 -4.07 -3.81 16.84
C ILE A 166 -2.90 -4.79 17.01
N GLU A 167 -2.82 -5.82 16.18
CA GLU A 167 -1.70 -6.78 16.18
C GLU A 167 -0.38 -6.10 15.82
N SER A 168 -0.37 -5.25 14.77
CA SER A 168 0.81 -4.47 14.42
C SER A 168 1.24 -3.54 15.55
N SER A 169 0.29 -2.88 16.21
CA SER A 169 0.55 -2.01 17.38
C SER A 169 1.07 -2.80 18.59
N LEU A 170 0.60 -4.03 18.79
CA LEU A 170 1.02 -4.91 19.88
C LEU A 170 2.45 -5.43 19.66
N VAL A 171 2.84 -5.68 18.40
CA VAL A 171 4.22 -6.03 18.05
C VAL A 171 5.17 -4.86 18.35
N VAL A 172 4.83 -3.65 17.92
CA VAL A 172 5.63 -2.44 18.19
C VAL A 172 5.77 -2.21 19.70
N ALA A 173 4.67 -2.26 20.45
CA ALA A 173 4.70 -2.11 21.91
C ALA A 173 5.53 -3.21 22.60
N ARG A 174 5.51 -4.44 22.10
CA ARG A 174 6.36 -5.54 22.60
C ARG A 174 7.84 -5.28 22.37
N ASP A 175 8.19 -4.79 21.19
CA ASP A 175 9.57 -4.50 20.83
C ASP A 175 10.11 -3.31 21.64
N ASP A 176 9.29 -2.28 21.84
CA ASP A 176 9.62 -1.14 22.69
C ASP A 176 9.79 -1.56 24.16
N LEU A 177 8.90 -2.42 24.69
CA LEU A 177 9.01 -3.00 26.02
C LEU A 177 10.29 -3.83 26.18
N ASN A 178 10.64 -4.63 25.19
CA ASN A 178 11.86 -5.44 25.21
C ASN A 178 13.12 -4.54 25.15
N ALA A 179 13.10 -3.50 24.33
CA ALA A 179 14.18 -2.52 24.25
C ALA A 179 14.35 -1.76 25.59
N ALA A 180 13.25 -1.36 26.22
CA ALA A 180 13.25 -0.72 27.53
C ALA A 180 13.78 -1.67 28.62
N ARG A 181 13.34 -2.94 28.64
CA ARG A 181 13.84 -3.96 29.58
C ARG A 181 15.34 -4.20 29.42
N LEU A 182 15.83 -4.28 28.18
CA LEU A 182 17.26 -4.47 27.91
C LEU A 182 18.09 -3.27 28.40
N ARG A 183 17.63 -2.04 28.14
CA ARG A 183 18.25 -0.82 28.66
C ARG A 183 18.24 -0.79 30.19
N ARG A 184 17.13 -1.17 30.82
CA ARG A 184 17.02 -1.26 32.29
C ARG A 184 18.03 -2.23 32.86
N THR A 185 18.18 -3.42 32.28
CA THR A 185 19.21 -4.39 32.71
C THR A 185 20.62 -3.85 32.56
N GLY A 186 20.92 -3.11 31.48
CA GLY A 186 22.23 -2.46 31.31
C GLY A 186 22.52 -1.41 32.36
N ILE A 187 21.55 -0.54 32.67
CA ILE A 187 21.68 0.49 33.71
C ILE A 187 21.81 -0.14 35.10
N LEU A 188 21.06 -1.21 35.41
CA LEU A 188 21.18 -1.93 36.68
C LEU A 188 22.59 -2.50 36.89
N GLN A 189 23.20 -3.05 35.84
CA GLN A 189 24.59 -3.53 35.90
C GLN A 189 25.59 -2.39 36.13
N GLN A 190 25.41 -1.25 35.44
CA GLN A 190 26.24 -0.06 35.67
C GLN A 190 26.10 0.47 37.10
N LEU A 191 24.86 0.52 37.61
CA LEU A 191 24.57 0.97 38.96
C LEU A 191 25.18 0.04 40.02
N GLN A 192 25.15 -1.27 39.77
CA GLN A 192 25.81 -2.25 40.63
C GLN A 192 27.33 -2.07 40.62
N HIS A 193 27.93 -1.83 39.46
CA HIS A 193 29.36 -1.54 39.34
C HIS A 193 29.79 -0.28 40.10
N VAL A 194 29.04 0.82 39.96
CA VAL A 194 29.31 2.09 40.67
C VAL A 194 29.13 1.91 42.18
N ARG A 195 28.11 1.17 42.63
CA ARG A 195 27.94 0.84 44.06
C ARG A 195 29.13 0.05 44.62
N ASP A 196 29.64 -0.91 43.87
CA ASP A 196 30.78 -1.71 44.30
C ASP A 196 32.05 -0.86 44.37
N GLN A 197 32.23 0.09 43.44
CA GLN A 197 33.32 1.08 43.49
C GLN A 197 33.20 2.02 44.70
N LEU A 198 32.00 2.53 44.99
CA LEU A 198 31.73 3.37 46.17
C LEU A 198 32.03 2.61 47.48
N LYS A 199 31.62 1.34 47.58
CA LYS A 199 31.96 0.48 48.72
C LYS A 199 33.46 0.26 48.88
N ALA A 200 34.22 0.23 47.79
CA ALA A 200 35.67 0.08 47.84
C ALA A 200 36.40 1.37 48.25
N LEU A 201 35.91 2.54 47.81
CA LEU A 201 36.52 3.84 48.12
C LEU A 201 36.16 4.37 49.52
N ALA A 202 34.95 4.13 50.02
CA ALA A 202 34.50 4.60 51.34
C ALA A 202 35.50 4.28 52.49
N PRO A 203 35.96 3.01 52.68
CA PRO A 203 36.90 2.70 53.75
C PRO A 203 38.29 3.32 53.55
N GLN A 204 38.69 3.67 52.32
CA GLN A 204 39.98 4.35 52.08
C GLN A 204 39.91 5.82 52.50
N VAL A 205 38.76 6.47 52.31
CA VAL A 205 38.53 7.83 52.79
C VAL A 205 38.49 7.86 54.31
N ASP A 206 37.77 6.92 54.94
CA ASP A 206 37.68 6.82 56.41
C ASP A 206 39.05 6.53 57.05
N ALA A 207 39.87 5.68 56.44
CA ALA A 207 41.24 5.44 56.90
C ALA A 207 42.14 6.68 56.74
N GLY A 208 41.97 7.44 55.65
CA GLY A 208 42.71 8.67 55.39
C GLY A 208 42.36 9.80 56.36
N THR A 209 41.07 9.97 56.68
CA THR A 209 40.60 10.97 57.66
C THR A 209 41.02 10.60 59.09
N ALA A 210 40.89 9.33 59.48
CA ALA A 210 41.36 8.85 60.78
C ALA A 210 42.88 9.05 60.96
N SER A 211 43.68 8.76 59.92
CA SER A 211 45.13 9.00 59.95
C SER A 211 45.47 10.49 60.02
N HIS A 212 44.70 11.35 59.36
CA HIS A 212 44.87 12.80 59.42
C HIS A 212 44.58 13.34 60.82
N ASP A 213 43.49 12.88 61.45
CA ASP A 213 43.10 13.32 62.79
C ASP A 213 44.09 12.83 63.86
N GLN A 214 44.61 11.61 63.74
CA GLN A 214 45.68 11.11 64.62
C GLN A 214 46.96 11.94 64.52
N LEU A 215 47.38 12.31 63.30
CA LEU A 215 48.55 13.18 63.13
C LEU A 215 48.31 14.57 63.71
N ARG A 216 47.09 15.10 63.58
CA ARG A 216 46.72 16.40 64.14
C ARG A 216 46.83 16.42 65.66
N GLU A 217 46.34 15.38 66.32
CA GLU A 217 46.42 15.22 67.79
C GLU A 217 47.88 15.06 68.27
N GLN A 218 48.71 14.34 67.52
CA GLN A 218 50.15 14.21 67.79
C GLN A 218 50.89 15.53 67.63
N VAL A 219 50.51 16.35 66.65
CA VAL A 219 51.10 17.68 66.43
C VAL A 219 50.73 18.63 67.56
N GLU A 220 49.46 18.65 67.99
CA GLU A 220 49.02 19.50 69.12
C GLU A 220 49.69 19.10 70.43
N SER A 221 49.83 17.80 70.71
CA SER A 221 50.53 17.31 71.92
C SER A 221 52.03 17.60 71.89
N LEU A 222 52.71 17.45 70.75
CA LEU A 222 54.12 17.81 70.62
C LEU A 222 54.33 19.33 70.73
N GLN A 223 53.42 20.15 70.19
CA GLN A 223 53.49 21.60 70.36
C GLN A 223 53.34 22.02 71.83
N ALA A 224 52.47 21.36 72.59
CA ALA A 224 52.32 21.61 74.02
C ALA A 224 53.60 21.24 74.81
N VAL A 225 54.18 20.08 74.54
CA VAL A 225 55.43 19.63 75.20
C VAL A 225 56.62 20.55 74.87
N VAL A 226 56.71 21.02 73.63
CA VAL A 226 57.75 21.98 73.22
C VAL A 226 57.55 23.33 73.89
N SER A 227 56.30 23.82 74.00
CA SER A 227 56.01 25.08 74.69
C SER A 227 56.39 25.04 76.19
N GLU A 228 56.17 23.90 76.84
CA GLU A 228 56.52 23.70 78.25
C GLU A 228 58.04 23.57 78.45
N ALA A 229 58.74 22.93 77.51
CA ALA A 229 60.20 22.83 77.52
C ALA A 229 60.88 24.18 77.25
N ASP A 230 60.36 24.98 76.31
CA ASP A 230 60.89 26.30 75.96
C ASP A 230 60.77 27.32 77.11
N ASP A 231 59.65 27.30 77.85
CA ASP A 231 59.47 28.17 79.02
C ASP A 231 60.43 27.80 80.17
N SER A 232 60.79 26.51 80.31
CA SER A 232 61.67 26.03 81.38
C SER A 232 63.16 26.30 81.12
N VAL A 233 63.62 26.22 79.87
CA VAL A 233 65.06 26.30 79.51
C VAL A 233 65.54 27.76 79.37
N PHE A 234 64.64 28.68 78.99
CA PHE A 234 65.04 30.04 78.62
C PHE A 234 64.63 31.14 79.61
N ALA A 235 64.04 30.78 80.75
CA ALA A 235 63.65 31.71 81.82
C ALA A 235 64.82 32.57 82.35
N ASP A 236 66.03 32.01 82.41
CA ASP A 236 67.23 32.72 82.89
C ASP A 236 67.95 33.52 81.78
N PHE A 237 67.74 33.15 80.51
CA PHE A 237 68.32 33.85 79.35
C PHE A 237 67.51 35.10 78.97
N CYS A 238 66.17 35.01 79.01
CA CYS A 238 65.26 36.15 78.76
C CYS A 238 65.42 37.28 79.80
N ARG A 239 65.72 36.93 81.06
CA ARG A 239 66.00 37.93 82.12
C ARG A 239 67.28 38.73 81.91
N ARG A 240 68.23 38.24 81.10
CA ARG A 240 69.57 38.84 80.97
C ARG A 240 69.72 39.82 79.80
N ILE A 241 68.86 39.73 78.79
CA ILE A 241 68.93 40.55 77.57
C ILE A 241 67.74 41.54 77.46
N GLY A 242 66.71 41.41 78.31
CA GLY A 242 65.62 42.39 78.36
C GLY A 242 64.66 42.28 77.17
N VAL A 243 64.37 41.05 76.73
CA VAL A 243 63.37 40.75 75.69
C VAL A 243 62.46 39.64 76.21
N THR A 244 61.15 39.77 75.96
CA THR A 244 60.12 38.95 76.63
C THR A 244 60.00 37.52 76.10
N SER A 245 60.53 37.18 74.93
CA SER A 245 60.52 35.80 74.40
C SER A 245 61.51 35.61 73.24
N ILE A 246 61.98 34.38 73.03
CA ILE A 246 62.97 33.91 72.02
C ILE A 246 62.49 33.95 70.56
N ARG A 247 61.30 34.49 70.33
CA ARG A 247 60.60 34.50 69.05
C ARG A 247 61.37 35.15 67.89
N ASP A 248 62.26 36.09 68.16
CA ASP A 248 63.10 36.68 67.09
C ASP A 248 64.15 35.70 66.53
N TYR A 249 64.41 34.56 67.18
CA TYR A 249 65.31 33.50 66.71
C TYR A 249 64.58 32.41 65.88
N GLU A 250 63.26 32.50 65.73
CA GLU A 250 62.37 31.57 65.01
C GLU A 250 62.59 31.53 63.48
N GLU A 251 63.51 32.32 62.93
CA GLU A 251 63.85 32.31 61.50
C GLU A 251 64.33 30.91 61.02
N ARG A 252 64.80 30.04 61.92
CA ARG A 252 65.12 28.62 61.64
C ARG A 252 63.92 27.66 61.81
N GLN A 253 62.91 28.02 62.60
CA GLN A 253 61.67 27.25 62.80
C GLN A 253 60.75 27.30 61.56
N LEU A 254 60.78 28.40 60.81
CA LEU A 254 60.03 28.58 59.56
C LEU A 254 60.22 27.44 58.55
N ARG A 255 61.42 26.84 58.46
CA ARG A 255 61.66 25.71 57.54
C ARG A 255 60.97 24.42 57.96
N VAL A 256 60.94 24.12 59.26
CA VAL A 256 60.30 22.89 59.77
C VAL A 256 58.78 23.04 59.72
N ALA A 257 58.26 24.21 60.11
CA ALA A 257 56.86 24.57 59.94
C ALA A 257 56.43 24.56 58.46
N GLN A 258 57.27 25.02 57.53
CA GLN A 258 57.03 24.92 56.08
C GLN A 258 56.97 23.46 55.61
N THR A 259 57.90 22.59 56.01
CA THR A 259 57.86 21.17 55.58
C THR A 259 56.64 20.42 56.09
N ILE A 260 56.19 20.74 57.32
CA ILE A 260 54.98 20.17 57.92
C ILE A 260 53.73 20.73 57.23
N SER A 261 53.70 22.04 56.96
CA SER A 261 52.62 22.70 56.21
C SER A 261 52.51 22.14 54.79
N GLU A 262 53.62 21.85 54.12
CA GLU A 262 53.63 21.23 52.79
C GLU A 262 53.10 19.79 52.83
N ALA A 263 53.48 18.99 53.84
CA ALA A 263 52.95 17.64 54.00
C ALA A 263 51.44 17.66 54.28
N ARG A 264 50.98 18.60 55.11
CA ARG A 264 49.56 18.81 55.41
C ARG A 264 48.77 19.22 54.16
N HIS A 265 49.31 20.17 53.39
CA HIS A 265 48.70 20.62 52.14
C HIS A 265 48.63 19.50 51.09
N ARG A 266 49.60 18.58 51.06
CA ARG A 266 49.55 17.38 50.19
C ARG A 266 48.43 16.42 50.59
N PHE A 267 48.23 16.18 51.89
CA PHE A 267 47.11 15.34 52.34
C PHE A 267 45.75 16.02 52.15
N ASP A 268 45.65 17.33 52.40
CA ASP A 268 44.43 18.11 52.15
C ASP A 268 44.05 18.09 50.66
N THR A 269 45.03 18.23 49.76
CA THR A 269 44.77 18.11 48.32
C THR A 269 44.37 16.70 47.89
N GLN A 270 44.89 15.64 48.52
CA GLN A 270 44.45 14.27 48.28
C GLN A 270 43.03 14.01 48.80
N ILE A 271 42.71 14.48 50.02
CA ILE A 271 41.36 14.39 50.59
C ILE A 271 40.39 15.14 49.69
N ALA A 272 40.67 16.41 49.36
CA ALA A 272 39.83 17.20 48.49
C ALA A 272 39.60 16.51 47.13
N ARG A 273 40.65 15.93 46.52
CA ARG A 273 40.53 15.18 45.26
C ARG A 273 39.60 13.97 45.40
N LEU A 274 39.78 13.16 46.44
CA LEU A 274 38.95 11.97 46.69
C LEU A 274 37.50 12.36 47.03
N THR A 275 37.28 13.40 47.84
CA THR A 275 35.94 13.92 48.16
C THR A 275 35.23 14.44 46.91
N THR A 276 35.95 15.13 46.02
CA THR A 276 35.38 15.59 44.74
C THR A 276 35.01 14.40 43.85
N GLN A 277 35.81 13.34 43.88
CA GLN A 277 35.59 12.12 43.10
C GLN A 277 34.38 11.33 43.63
N VAL A 278 34.23 11.21 44.95
CA VAL A 278 33.04 10.62 45.59
C VAL A 278 31.79 11.43 45.25
N ARG A 279 31.85 12.77 45.36
CA ARG A 279 30.71 13.64 45.04
C ARG A 279 30.26 13.50 43.58
N PHE A 280 31.21 13.38 42.65
CA PHE A 280 30.94 13.15 41.24
C PHE A 280 30.24 11.81 40.99
N GLU A 281 30.71 10.73 41.62
CA GLU A 281 30.08 9.40 41.52
C GLU A 281 28.70 9.37 42.18
N GLU A 282 28.49 10.09 43.28
CA GLU A 282 27.17 10.24 43.92
C GLU A 282 26.18 10.99 43.02
N GLU A 283 26.63 12.05 42.33
CA GLU A 283 25.83 12.75 41.32
C GLU A 283 25.48 11.86 40.13
N GLN A 284 26.44 11.06 39.64
CA GLN A 284 26.17 10.07 38.59
C GLN A 284 25.17 9.01 39.05
N LEU A 285 25.29 8.52 40.29
CA LEU A 285 24.35 7.56 40.86
C LEU A 285 22.94 8.15 40.94
N ARG A 286 22.78 9.39 41.41
CA ARG A 286 21.48 10.08 41.45
C ARG A 286 20.89 10.28 40.05
N ALA A 287 21.70 10.69 39.08
CA ALA A 287 21.25 10.86 37.70
C ALA A 287 20.83 9.53 37.07
N ALA A 288 21.55 8.45 37.36
CA ALA A 288 21.21 7.10 36.92
C ALA A 288 19.93 6.58 37.59
N GLN A 289 19.73 6.86 38.88
CA GLN A 289 18.52 6.51 39.62
C GLN A 289 17.28 7.25 39.08
N ALA A 290 17.38 8.56 38.84
CA ALA A 290 16.28 9.33 38.26
C ALA A 290 15.89 8.81 36.87
N ARG A 291 16.87 8.45 36.02
CA ARG A 291 16.59 7.81 34.73
C ARG A 291 15.92 6.44 34.87
N LEU A 292 16.24 5.69 35.92
CA LEU A 292 15.66 4.38 36.20
C LEU A 292 14.19 4.52 36.61
N ASP A 293 13.89 5.49 37.49
CA ASP A 293 12.53 5.80 37.92
C ASP A 293 11.67 6.28 36.73
N ASP A 294 12.20 7.13 35.86
CA ASP A 294 11.53 7.54 34.62
C ASP A 294 11.24 6.32 33.72
N LEU A 295 12.21 5.44 33.51
CA LEU A 295 12.05 4.22 32.71
C LEU A 295 11.06 3.23 33.33
N ASP A 296 11.03 3.08 34.64
CA ASP A 296 10.07 2.22 35.33
C ASP A 296 8.65 2.77 35.21
N SER A 297 8.47 4.11 35.27
CA SER A 297 7.16 4.73 35.01
C SER A 297 6.67 4.47 33.58
N VAL A 298 7.54 4.60 32.58
CA VAL A 298 7.22 4.30 31.18
C VAL A 298 6.89 2.82 31.01
N THR A 299 7.68 1.93 31.61
CA THR A 299 7.44 0.48 31.55
C THR A 299 6.08 0.12 32.13
N GLN A 300 5.70 0.74 33.25
CA GLN A 300 4.41 0.50 33.88
C GLN A 300 3.24 0.99 33.00
N THR A 301 3.37 2.16 32.36
CA THR A 301 2.33 2.65 31.44
C THR A 301 2.16 1.75 30.21
N GLU A 302 3.25 1.19 29.69
CA GLU A 302 3.23 0.27 28.55
C GLU A 302 2.66 -1.10 28.94
N GLU A 303 2.98 -1.61 30.13
CA GLU A 303 2.38 -2.85 30.65
C GLU A 303 0.85 -2.71 30.83
N GLU A 304 0.38 -1.56 31.32
CA GLU A 304 -1.06 -1.25 31.40
C GLU A 304 -1.72 -1.11 30.03
N ALA A 305 -1.03 -0.52 29.04
CA ALA A 305 -1.51 -0.46 27.66
C ALA A 305 -1.61 -1.87 27.04
N LEU A 306 -0.62 -2.72 27.26
CA LEU A 306 -0.58 -4.08 26.73
C LEU A 306 -1.73 -4.94 27.29
N VAL A 307 -2.02 -4.86 28.59
CA VAL A 307 -3.15 -5.57 29.21
C VAL A 307 -4.49 -5.09 28.63
N ARG A 308 -4.66 -3.78 28.41
CA ARG A 308 -5.88 -3.24 27.78
C ARG A 308 -6.06 -3.75 26.36
N HIS A 309 -5.00 -3.75 25.56
CA HIS A 309 -5.05 -4.27 24.19
C HIS A 309 -5.32 -5.78 24.14
N GLU A 310 -4.74 -6.58 25.04
CA GLU A 310 -5.05 -8.01 25.14
C GLU A 310 -6.52 -8.27 25.51
N GLN A 311 -7.10 -7.47 26.41
CA GLN A 311 -8.52 -7.56 26.75
C GLN A 311 -9.42 -7.20 25.56
N MET A 312 -9.09 -6.13 24.84
CA MET A 312 -9.85 -5.70 23.66
C MET A 312 -9.79 -6.76 22.55
N LYS A 313 -8.61 -7.35 22.30
CA LYS A 313 -8.45 -8.45 21.33
C LYS A 313 -9.35 -9.63 21.69
N ARG A 314 -9.38 -10.05 22.95
CA ARG A 314 -10.24 -11.17 23.40
C ARG A 314 -11.73 -10.87 23.25
N GLN A 315 -12.16 -9.62 23.43
CA GLN A 315 -13.55 -9.22 23.21
C GLN A 315 -13.93 -9.32 21.72
N ILE A 316 -13.10 -8.77 20.84
CA ILE A 316 -13.33 -8.83 19.39
C ILE A 316 -13.31 -10.28 18.88
N GLU A 317 -12.39 -11.12 19.36
CA GLU A 317 -12.35 -12.56 19.04
C GLU A 317 -13.59 -13.33 19.54
N ALA A 318 -14.25 -12.86 20.60
CA ALA A 318 -15.52 -13.44 21.05
C ALA A 318 -16.67 -13.00 20.13
N GLU A 319 -16.73 -11.72 19.77
CA GLU A 319 -17.74 -11.19 18.84
C GLU A 319 -17.66 -11.85 17.46
N ILE A 320 -16.45 -12.06 16.92
CA ILE A 320 -16.24 -12.77 15.66
C ILE A 320 -16.82 -14.19 15.74
N ARG A 321 -16.51 -14.94 16.80
CA ARG A 321 -17.03 -16.31 16.97
C ARG A 321 -18.55 -16.37 17.07
N ASP A 322 -19.18 -15.42 17.77
CA ASP A 322 -20.65 -15.35 17.87
C ASP A 322 -21.29 -15.04 16.51
N THR A 323 -20.67 -14.16 15.71
CA THR A 323 -21.13 -13.86 14.35
C THR A 323 -20.94 -15.02 13.38
N GLU A 324 -19.81 -15.74 13.47
CA GLU A 324 -19.54 -16.94 12.67
C GLU A 324 -20.56 -18.05 12.97
N ALA A 325 -20.90 -18.27 14.24
CA ALA A 325 -21.93 -19.21 14.65
C ALA A 325 -23.30 -18.84 14.06
N SER A 326 -23.66 -17.55 14.09
CA SER A 326 -24.92 -17.05 13.51
C SER A 326 -24.97 -17.23 11.98
N ILE A 327 -23.83 -17.12 11.29
CA ILE A 327 -23.74 -17.35 9.85
C ILE A 327 -23.96 -18.83 9.53
N GLU A 328 -23.40 -19.73 10.33
CA GLU A 328 -23.55 -21.16 10.08
C GLU A 328 -25.00 -21.63 10.29
N GLU A 329 -25.69 -21.11 11.30
CA GLU A 329 -27.12 -21.35 11.51
C GLU A 329 -27.96 -20.85 10.31
N LEU A 330 -27.66 -19.65 9.80
CA LEU A 330 -28.33 -19.11 8.61
C LEU A 330 -28.03 -19.91 7.33
N LYS A 331 -26.85 -20.51 7.19
CA LYS A 331 -26.53 -21.39 6.06
C LYS A 331 -27.31 -22.70 6.13
N GLU A 332 -27.44 -23.29 7.31
CA GLU A 332 -28.25 -24.50 7.51
C GLU A 332 -29.72 -24.24 7.14
N ASP A 333 -30.27 -23.10 7.54
CA ASP A 333 -31.64 -22.74 7.20
C ASP A 333 -31.84 -22.44 5.71
N LEU A 334 -30.85 -21.82 5.07
CA LEU A 334 -30.85 -21.61 3.62
C LEU A 334 -30.75 -22.94 2.85
N ALA A 335 -29.98 -23.91 3.36
CA ALA A 335 -29.90 -25.24 2.77
C ALA A 335 -31.25 -25.97 2.83
N LYS A 336 -31.94 -25.93 3.99
CA LYS A 336 -33.30 -26.49 4.13
C LYS A 336 -34.29 -25.83 3.17
N ALA A 337 -34.26 -24.50 3.07
CA ALA A 337 -35.14 -23.75 2.16
C ALA A 337 -34.89 -24.06 0.67
N ASN A 338 -33.63 -24.29 0.28
CA ASN A 338 -33.29 -24.70 -1.08
C ASN A 338 -33.75 -26.13 -1.38
N GLU A 339 -33.60 -27.07 -0.44
CA GLU A 339 -34.10 -28.43 -0.60
C GLU A 339 -35.63 -28.44 -0.78
N ASP A 340 -36.35 -27.64 0.01
CA ASP A 340 -37.80 -27.43 -0.16
C ASP A 340 -38.13 -26.84 -1.55
N LEU A 341 -37.35 -25.88 -2.03
CA LEU A 341 -37.55 -25.27 -3.35
C LEU A 341 -37.30 -26.28 -4.49
N ASP A 342 -36.30 -27.14 -4.37
CA ASP A 342 -36.00 -28.21 -5.34
C ASP A 342 -37.12 -29.26 -5.39
N THR A 343 -37.72 -29.63 -4.25
CA THR A 343 -38.88 -30.55 -4.26
C THR A 343 -40.09 -29.93 -4.95
N ARG A 344 -40.36 -28.64 -4.72
CA ARG A 344 -41.50 -27.93 -5.33
C ARG A 344 -41.30 -27.69 -6.82
N THR A 345 -40.09 -27.33 -7.24
CA THR A 345 -39.77 -27.14 -8.67
C THR A 345 -39.88 -28.46 -9.45
N SER A 346 -39.45 -29.59 -8.87
CA SER A 346 -39.64 -30.91 -9.47
C SER A 346 -41.12 -31.27 -9.68
N GLN A 347 -41.98 -30.98 -8.69
CA GLN A 347 -43.44 -31.16 -8.82
C GLN A 347 -44.03 -30.30 -9.95
N VAL A 348 -43.60 -29.04 -10.07
CA VAL A 348 -44.05 -28.13 -11.13
C VAL A 348 -43.56 -28.60 -12.51
N GLU A 349 -42.34 -29.10 -12.62
CA GLU A 349 -41.80 -29.59 -13.89
C GLU A 349 -42.52 -30.85 -14.37
N GLN A 350 -42.88 -31.76 -13.46
CA GLN A 350 -43.71 -32.93 -13.78
C GLN A 350 -45.09 -32.50 -14.30
N ALA A 351 -45.75 -31.55 -13.64
CA ALA A 351 -47.05 -31.03 -14.10
C ALA A 351 -46.94 -30.35 -15.48
N LYS A 352 -45.90 -29.56 -15.72
CA LYS A 352 -45.65 -28.92 -17.04
C LYS A 352 -45.40 -29.95 -18.15
N ARG A 353 -44.70 -31.05 -17.86
CA ARG A 353 -44.48 -32.11 -18.85
C ARG A 353 -45.78 -32.80 -19.26
N VAL A 354 -46.71 -33.02 -18.33
CA VAL A 354 -48.04 -33.57 -18.64
C VAL A 354 -48.85 -32.59 -19.48
N PHE A 355 -48.87 -31.31 -19.09
CA PHE A 355 -49.56 -30.26 -19.83
C PHE A 355 -49.04 -30.11 -21.27
N ASN A 356 -47.72 -30.05 -21.46
CA ASN A 356 -47.12 -29.91 -22.80
C ASN A 356 -47.40 -31.12 -23.71
N LYS A 357 -47.51 -32.33 -23.15
CA LYS A 357 -47.91 -33.51 -23.94
C LYS A 357 -49.35 -33.42 -24.40
N ALA A 358 -50.25 -32.98 -23.53
CA ALA A 358 -51.66 -32.77 -23.88
C ALA A 358 -51.81 -31.64 -24.92
N ALA A 359 -51.12 -30.51 -24.72
CA ALA A 359 -51.15 -29.39 -25.66
C ALA A 359 -50.63 -29.77 -27.06
N LYS A 360 -49.52 -30.52 -27.15
CA LYS A 360 -49.01 -31.02 -28.44
C LYS A 360 -49.99 -31.97 -29.14
N ALA A 361 -50.71 -32.79 -28.39
CA ALA A 361 -51.72 -33.69 -28.96
C ALA A 361 -52.89 -32.89 -29.55
N VAL A 362 -53.33 -31.83 -28.87
CA VAL A 362 -54.39 -30.94 -29.36
C VAL A 362 -53.93 -30.16 -30.60
N ASP A 363 -52.73 -29.58 -30.59
CA ASP A 363 -52.18 -28.85 -31.75
C ASP A 363 -52.03 -29.75 -32.99
N GLN A 364 -51.65 -31.02 -32.80
CA GLN A 364 -51.53 -31.96 -33.91
C GLN A 364 -52.90 -32.24 -34.54
N VAL A 365 -53.92 -32.48 -33.71
CA VAL A 365 -55.28 -32.72 -34.19
C VAL A 365 -55.84 -31.50 -34.92
N LEU A 366 -55.58 -30.28 -34.42
CA LEU A 366 -56.01 -29.05 -35.09
C LEU A 366 -55.31 -28.85 -36.45
N LYS A 367 -54.02 -29.14 -36.57
CA LYS A 367 -53.32 -29.10 -37.86
C LYS A 367 -53.83 -30.16 -38.84
N ASP A 368 -54.14 -31.35 -38.34
CA ASP A 368 -54.69 -32.42 -39.18
C ASP A 368 -56.11 -32.05 -39.69
N ILE A 369 -56.92 -31.36 -38.89
CA ILE A 369 -58.22 -30.82 -39.33
C ILE A 369 -58.03 -29.72 -40.37
N ALA A 370 -57.17 -28.74 -40.12
CA ALA A 370 -56.94 -27.62 -41.04
C ALA A 370 -56.38 -28.09 -42.40
N THR A 371 -55.46 -29.06 -42.40
CA THR A 371 -54.92 -29.65 -43.64
C THR A 371 -56.00 -30.39 -44.42
N LYS A 372 -56.85 -31.18 -43.75
CA LYS A 372 -57.97 -31.89 -44.40
C LYS A 372 -59.02 -30.93 -44.94
N ASN A 373 -59.35 -29.85 -44.23
CA ASN A 373 -60.26 -28.81 -44.72
C ASN A 373 -59.69 -28.08 -45.94
N GLY A 374 -58.40 -27.72 -45.93
CA GLY A 374 -57.72 -27.11 -47.07
C GLY A 374 -57.63 -28.03 -48.30
N GLU A 375 -57.38 -29.33 -48.10
CA GLU A 375 -57.44 -30.33 -49.18
C GLU A 375 -58.83 -30.43 -49.78
N ILE A 376 -59.88 -30.42 -48.95
CA ILE A 376 -61.28 -30.47 -49.39
C ILE A 376 -61.63 -29.24 -50.24
N GLU A 377 -61.21 -28.04 -49.84
CA GLU A 377 -61.46 -26.81 -50.59
C GLU A 377 -60.72 -26.77 -51.93
N LYS A 378 -59.44 -27.18 -51.93
CA LYS A 378 -58.63 -27.27 -53.16
C LYS A 378 -59.22 -28.25 -54.16
N LEU A 379 -59.54 -29.48 -53.71
CA LEU A 379 -60.17 -30.50 -54.57
C LEU A 379 -61.57 -30.05 -55.05
N GLY A 380 -62.31 -29.31 -54.22
CA GLY A 380 -63.59 -28.73 -54.60
C GLY A 380 -63.48 -27.71 -55.73
N LEU A 381 -62.49 -26.82 -55.64
CA LEU A 381 -62.20 -25.81 -56.67
C LEU A 381 -61.66 -26.44 -57.96
N GLU A 382 -60.72 -27.39 -57.85
CA GLU A 382 -60.20 -28.15 -59.00
C GLU A 382 -61.32 -28.90 -59.72
N ARG A 383 -62.20 -29.58 -58.98
CA ARG A 383 -63.37 -30.24 -59.58
C ARG A 383 -64.30 -29.25 -60.29
N SER A 384 -64.55 -28.08 -59.69
CA SER A 384 -65.40 -27.05 -60.30
C SER A 384 -64.79 -26.41 -61.56
N THR A 385 -63.47 -26.25 -61.59
CA THR A 385 -62.73 -25.71 -62.75
C THR A 385 -62.65 -26.74 -63.88
N ILE A 386 -62.47 -28.02 -63.56
CA ILE A 386 -62.57 -29.12 -64.54
C ILE A 386 -63.95 -29.13 -65.20
N TYR A 387 -65.04 -29.06 -64.42
CA TYR A 387 -66.39 -28.97 -64.98
C TYR A 387 -66.61 -27.72 -65.85
N ARG A 388 -66.00 -26.58 -65.48
CA ARG A 388 -66.05 -25.35 -66.29
C ARG A 388 -65.29 -25.51 -67.60
N ARG A 389 -64.13 -26.17 -67.59
CA ARG A 389 -63.29 -26.42 -68.76
C ARG A 389 -63.98 -27.36 -69.74
N CYS A 390 -64.51 -28.48 -69.27
CA CYS A 390 -65.28 -29.41 -70.11
C CYS A 390 -66.54 -28.77 -70.69
N ARG A 391 -67.16 -27.80 -69.99
CA ARG A 391 -68.28 -27.00 -70.52
C ARG A 391 -67.86 -26.01 -71.61
N MET A 392 -66.72 -25.34 -71.45
CA MET A 392 -66.21 -24.36 -72.43
C MET A 392 -65.72 -25.03 -73.71
N ASP A 393 -65.10 -26.21 -73.59
CA ASP A 393 -64.51 -26.94 -74.72
C ASP A 393 -65.53 -27.89 -75.42
N GLU A 394 -66.82 -27.81 -75.06
CA GLU A 394 -67.91 -28.69 -75.53
C GLU A 394 -67.60 -30.21 -75.43
N ILE A 395 -66.79 -30.59 -74.45
CA ILE A 395 -66.40 -31.99 -74.23
C ILE A 395 -67.58 -32.72 -73.57
N GLN A 396 -68.14 -33.70 -74.28
CA GLN A 396 -69.20 -34.53 -73.72
C GLN A 396 -68.62 -35.51 -72.71
N ILE A 397 -68.82 -35.21 -71.43
CA ILE A 397 -68.54 -36.15 -70.34
C ILE A 397 -69.75 -37.08 -70.17
N PRO A 398 -69.57 -38.41 -70.08
CA PRO A 398 -70.63 -39.32 -69.65
C PRO A 398 -71.02 -39.01 -68.20
N LEU A 399 -72.29 -38.65 -67.97
CA LEU A 399 -72.85 -38.30 -66.66
C LEU A 399 -73.92 -39.32 -66.27
N LEU A 400 -73.87 -39.83 -65.04
CA LEU A 400 -74.90 -40.70 -64.47
C LEU A 400 -76.12 -39.88 -64.00
N LYS A 401 -75.87 -38.70 -63.40
CA LYS A 401 -76.89 -37.73 -62.99
C LYS A 401 -76.38 -36.29 -63.10
N GLY A 402 -77.28 -35.37 -63.43
CA GLY A 402 -77.01 -33.94 -63.52
C GLY A 402 -76.78 -33.45 -64.94
N ASN A 403 -76.69 -32.13 -65.11
CA ASN A 403 -76.40 -31.47 -66.40
C ASN A 403 -75.28 -30.45 -66.18
N LEU A 404 -74.26 -30.45 -67.05
CA LEU A 404 -73.12 -29.52 -67.01
C LEU A 404 -73.53 -28.02 -67.05
N LYS A 405 -74.78 -27.73 -67.42
CA LYS A 405 -75.37 -26.37 -67.42
C LYS A 405 -75.60 -25.78 -66.04
N ASN A 406 -75.66 -26.61 -64.99
CA ASN A 406 -75.88 -26.16 -63.60
C ASN A 406 -74.62 -25.57 -62.94
N VAL A 407 -73.45 -25.69 -63.58
CA VAL A 407 -72.20 -25.10 -63.08
C VAL A 407 -72.15 -23.63 -63.54
N PRO A 408 -72.13 -22.64 -62.63
CA PRO A 408 -72.07 -21.23 -63.00
C PRO A 408 -70.82 -20.90 -63.82
N MET A 409 -71.00 -20.13 -64.91
CA MET A 409 -69.93 -19.78 -65.85
C MET A 409 -69.08 -18.59 -65.36
N GLU A 410 -69.62 -17.76 -64.46
CA GLU A 410 -68.96 -16.60 -63.88
C GLU A 410 -68.43 -16.92 -62.49
N GLU A 411 -67.23 -16.41 -62.21
CA GLU A 411 -66.63 -16.39 -60.89
C GLU A 411 -67.27 -15.24 -60.11
N ASN A 412 -68.37 -15.51 -59.39
CA ASN A 412 -68.80 -14.60 -58.33
C ASN A 412 -67.83 -14.71 -57.16
N LEU A 413 -66.63 -14.16 -57.34
CA LEU A 413 -65.93 -13.49 -56.26
C LEU A 413 -66.86 -12.37 -55.77
N ARG A 414 -67.33 -12.51 -54.53
CA ARG A 414 -68.24 -11.61 -53.80
C ARG A 414 -69.72 -11.79 -54.12
N GLY A 415 -70.32 -12.78 -53.45
CA GLY A 415 -71.66 -12.58 -52.91
C GLY A 415 -71.53 -11.78 -51.61
N GLU A 416 -71.77 -10.48 -51.70
CA GLU A 416 -72.18 -9.68 -50.55
C GLU A 416 -73.49 -10.28 -50.00
N GLU A 417 -73.42 -10.90 -48.82
CA GLU A 417 -74.52 -10.81 -47.87
C GLU A 417 -74.02 -9.99 -46.69
N GLU A 418 -74.63 -8.83 -46.54
CA GLU A 418 -74.46 -7.90 -45.44
C GLU A 418 -74.86 -8.55 -44.11
N MET A 419 -73.97 -8.41 -43.13
CA MET A 419 -74.17 -8.17 -41.70
C MET A 419 -75.43 -8.71 -40.99
N GLU A 420 -75.20 -9.51 -39.96
CA GLU A 420 -75.79 -9.25 -38.62
C GLU A 420 -74.73 -9.55 -37.53
N VAL A 421 -74.63 -8.60 -36.60
CA VAL A 421 -73.72 -8.54 -35.45
C VAL A 421 -74.46 -9.16 -34.26
N ASP A 422 -73.88 -10.13 -33.56
CA ASP A 422 -73.77 -10.08 -32.09
C ASP A 422 -73.04 -11.28 -31.47
N GLN A 423 -72.07 -10.91 -30.61
CA GLN A 423 -71.67 -11.49 -29.32
C GLN A 423 -71.33 -12.98 -29.18
N ASP A 424 -70.10 -13.16 -28.67
CA ASP A 424 -69.64 -14.20 -27.75
C ASP A 424 -69.87 -15.65 -28.19
N GLU A 425 -68.80 -16.31 -28.64
CA GLU A 425 -68.34 -17.57 -28.03
C GLU A 425 -66.95 -17.96 -28.56
N GLU A 426 -66.00 -18.09 -27.63
CA GLU A 426 -64.84 -18.95 -27.77
C GLU A 426 -65.32 -20.38 -28.11
N ASP A 427 -64.57 -21.10 -28.95
CA ASP A 427 -64.81 -22.48 -29.41
C ASP A 427 -65.78 -22.71 -30.59
N GLU A 428 -65.51 -22.10 -31.75
CA GLU A 428 -65.81 -22.77 -33.03
C GLU A 428 -64.56 -23.50 -33.53
N SER A 429 -64.40 -24.76 -33.10
CA SER A 429 -63.61 -25.73 -33.84
C SER A 429 -64.08 -25.74 -35.30
N GLU A 430 -63.15 -25.55 -36.24
CA GLU A 430 -63.42 -25.65 -37.68
C GLU A 430 -64.18 -26.94 -38.00
N GLY A 431 -65.51 -26.83 -38.16
CA GLY A 431 -66.33 -27.94 -38.62
C GLY A 431 -65.92 -28.36 -40.04
N PRO A 432 -66.22 -29.59 -40.47
CA PRO A 432 -65.84 -30.07 -41.78
C PRO A 432 -66.46 -29.20 -42.88
N GLN A 433 -65.60 -28.58 -43.71
CA GLN A 433 -66.00 -27.67 -44.77
C GLN A 433 -66.77 -28.45 -45.86
N ARG A 434 -68.04 -28.09 -46.10
CA ARG A 434 -68.89 -28.76 -47.10
C ARG A 434 -68.80 -28.06 -48.46
N VAL A 435 -68.17 -28.72 -49.43
CA VAL A 435 -68.14 -28.26 -50.82
C VAL A 435 -69.51 -28.43 -51.47
N ARG A 436 -69.92 -27.47 -52.31
CA ARG A 436 -71.16 -27.55 -53.09
C ARG A 436 -70.97 -28.50 -54.27
N ASP A 437 -71.43 -29.72 -54.13
CA ASP A 437 -71.56 -30.67 -55.23
C ASP A 437 -72.77 -30.26 -56.06
N TYR A 438 -72.55 -29.72 -57.26
CA TYR A 438 -73.59 -29.20 -58.18
C TYR A 438 -74.55 -30.28 -58.73
N GLY A 439 -74.72 -31.41 -58.02
CA GLY A 439 -75.58 -32.54 -58.37
C GLY A 439 -75.11 -33.33 -59.59
N ILE A 440 -73.81 -33.28 -59.89
CA ILE A 440 -73.18 -33.90 -61.07
C ILE A 440 -72.42 -35.14 -60.60
N GLU A 441 -72.89 -36.32 -61.01
CA GLU A 441 -72.18 -37.58 -60.87
C GLU A 441 -71.63 -37.98 -62.23
N VAL A 442 -70.30 -37.92 -62.38
CA VAL A 442 -69.58 -38.31 -63.59
C VAL A 442 -69.39 -39.81 -63.61
N ASP A 443 -69.62 -40.43 -64.76
CA ASP A 443 -69.37 -41.84 -64.97
C ASP A 443 -67.88 -42.05 -65.30
N TYR A 444 -67.13 -42.68 -64.39
CA TYR A 444 -65.70 -42.99 -64.58
C TYR A 444 -65.47 -44.44 -65.02
N SER A 445 -66.52 -45.12 -65.49
CA SER A 445 -66.45 -46.55 -65.83
C SER A 445 -65.61 -46.90 -67.06
N GLU A 446 -65.12 -45.91 -67.82
CA GLU A 446 -64.30 -46.11 -69.02
C GLU A 446 -62.80 -45.72 -68.88
N LEU A 447 -62.31 -45.37 -67.67
CA LEU A 447 -60.89 -45.03 -67.42
C LEU A 447 -60.16 -46.16 -66.65
N GLU A 448 -58.89 -46.43 -66.99
CA GLU A 448 -58.00 -47.34 -66.25
C GLU A 448 -57.25 -46.60 -65.13
N ASP A 449 -56.99 -47.28 -64.01
CA ASP A 449 -56.50 -46.68 -62.74
C ASP A 449 -55.17 -45.91 -62.85
N GLU A 450 -54.31 -46.22 -63.81
CA GLU A 450 -52.97 -45.59 -63.96
C GLU A 450 -53.03 -44.12 -64.41
N GLU A 451 -54.12 -43.67 -65.06
CA GLU A 451 -54.23 -42.30 -65.58
C GLU A 451 -54.88 -41.31 -64.59
N MET A 452 -55.30 -41.76 -63.40
CA MET A 452 -55.86 -40.89 -62.36
C MET A 452 -54.82 -40.29 -61.39
N GLU A 453 -53.56 -40.74 -61.41
CA GLU A 453 -52.58 -40.40 -60.35
C GLU A 453 -51.49 -39.38 -60.72
N ASP A 454 -51.30 -38.98 -61.99
CA ASP A 454 -50.12 -38.17 -62.36
C ASP A 454 -50.31 -36.63 -62.29
N SER A 455 -49.88 -36.02 -61.17
CA SER A 455 -49.66 -34.58 -60.98
C SER A 455 -48.16 -34.27 -60.79
N SER A 456 -47.41 -34.05 -61.88
CA SER A 456 -45.93 -33.98 -61.79
C SER A 456 -45.38 -32.72 -61.06
N PRO A 457 -44.42 -32.85 -60.10
CA PRO A 457 -44.00 -31.84 -59.11
C PRO A 457 -42.74 -31.01 -59.48
N GLU A 458 -42.26 -31.09 -60.72
CA GLU A 458 -40.94 -30.56 -61.10
C GLU A 458 -40.87 -29.02 -61.17
N ALA A 459 -42.00 -28.33 -61.35
CA ALA A 459 -42.03 -26.87 -61.44
C ALA A 459 -41.96 -26.16 -60.07
N ALA A 460 -42.39 -26.82 -58.99
CA ALA A 460 -42.39 -26.24 -57.65
C ALA A 460 -40.99 -26.17 -57.04
N ALA A 461 -40.14 -27.17 -57.31
CA ALA A 461 -38.80 -27.28 -56.77
C ALA A 461 -37.85 -26.13 -57.22
N HIS A 462 -38.09 -25.55 -58.39
CA HIS A 462 -37.25 -24.48 -58.92
C HIS A 462 -37.45 -23.13 -58.17
N PHE A 463 -38.66 -22.85 -57.68
CA PHE A 463 -38.94 -21.58 -56.98
C PHE A 463 -38.45 -21.59 -55.52
N ASP A 464 -38.42 -22.74 -54.87
CA ASP A 464 -37.91 -22.89 -53.51
C ASP A 464 -36.39 -22.65 -53.42
N GLU A 465 -35.64 -22.98 -54.46
CA GLU A 465 -34.18 -22.85 -54.48
C GLU A 465 -33.70 -21.38 -54.57
N ASP A 466 -34.48 -20.52 -55.23
CA ASP A 466 -34.15 -19.10 -55.36
C ASP A 466 -34.52 -18.28 -54.10
N LEU A 467 -35.60 -18.65 -53.42
CA LEU A 467 -35.97 -18.08 -52.11
C LEU A 467 -34.91 -18.35 -51.04
N ALA A 468 -34.30 -19.55 -51.06
CA ALA A 468 -33.25 -19.92 -50.13
C ALA A 468 -31.97 -19.06 -50.27
N LYS A 469 -31.61 -18.64 -51.49
CA LYS A 469 -30.43 -17.80 -51.75
C LYS A 469 -30.60 -16.39 -51.22
N VAL A 470 -31.76 -15.78 -51.45
CA VAL A 470 -32.06 -14.40 -51.00
C VAL A 470 -32.17 -14.34 -49.47
N ALA A 471 -32.74 -15.37 -48.83
CA ALA A 471 -32.81 -15.46 -47.37
C ALA A 471 -31.41 -15.53 -46.71
N ALA A 472 -30.48 -16.25 -47.33
CA ALA A 472 -29.11 -16.40 -46.83
C ALA A 472 -28.29 -15.09 -46.91
N GLU A 473 -28.56 -14.23 -47.91
CA GLU A 473 -27.91 -12.91 -48.02
C GLU A 473 -28.41 -11.92 -46.96
N ILE A 474 -29.69 -12.00 -46.59
CA ILE A 474 -30.31 -11.15 -45.56
C ILE A 474 -29.79 -11.51 -44.15
N GLU A 475 -29.65 -12.80 -43.82
CA GLU A 475 -29.07 -13.23 -42.54
C GLU A 475 -27.62 -12.76 -42.37
N ARG A 476 -26.85 -12.64 -43.46
CA ARG A 476 -25.45 -12.18 -43.43
C ARG A 476 -25.32 -10.69 -43.13
N MET A 477 -26.37 -9.90 -43.31
CA MET A 477 -26.39 -8.45 -43.13
C MET A 477 -27.05 -7.98 -41.83
N ALA A 478 -27.48 -8.90 -40.95
CA ALA A 478 -28.11 -8.52 -39.69
C ALA A 478 -27.14 -7.73 -38.77
N PRO A 479 -27.39 -6.44 -38.49
CA PRO A 479 -26.50 -5.63 -37.66
C PRO A 479 -26.65 -6.00 -36.17
N ASN A 480 -25.53 -6.05 -35.46
CA ASN A 480 -25.49 -6.32 -34.02
C ASN A 480 -25.95 -5.07 -33.24
N LEU A 481 -27.26 -4.95 -33.00
CA LEU A 481 -27.89 -3.81 -32.32
C LEU A 481 -27.31 -3.55 -30.90
N LYS A 482 -26.76 -4.57 -30.23
CA LYS A 482 -26.12 -4.45 -28.90
C LYS A 482 -24.76 -3.76 -28.93
N ALA A 483 -24.15 -3.59 -30.10
CA ALA A 483 -22.87 -2.90 -30.23
C ALA A 483 -23.01 -1.38 -30.03
N VAL A 484 -24.17 -0.81 -30.41
CA VAL A 484 -24.45 0.62 -30.28
C VAL A 484 -24.67 1.00 -28.81
N GLU A 485 -25.51 0.26 -28.09
CA GLU A 485 -25.74 0.50 -26.65
C GLU A 485 -24.45 0.40 -25.82
N ARG A 486 -23.58 -0.56 -26.14
CA ARG A 486 -22.27 -0.70 -25.48
C ARG A 486 -21.31 0.44 -25.81
N LEU A 487 -21.41 1.01 -27.01
CA LEU A 487 -20.60 2.17 -27.40
C LEU A 487 -21.01 3.38 -26.55
N ASP A 488 -22.32 3.63 -26.44
CA ASP A 488 -22.87 4.76 -25.67
C ASP A 488 -22.49 4.67 -24.18
N ASP A 489 -22.59 3.47 -23.58
CA ASP A 489 -22.17 3.24 -22.18
C ASP A 489 -20.67 3.50 -21.97
N VAL A 490 -19.83 3.06 -22.90
CA VAL A 490 -18.37 3.25 -22.81
C VAL A 490 -18.01 4.72 -23.03
N GLU A 491 -18.66 5.41 -23.97
CA GLU A 491 -18.47 6.84 -24.19
C GLU A 491 -18.90 7.65 -22.95
N ALA A 492 -20.02 7.32 -22.32
CA ALA A 492 -20.47 7.98 -21.10
C ALA A 492 -19.47 7.80 -19.95
N ARG A 493 -18.95 6.58 -19.75
CA ARG A 493 -17.95 6.29 -18.71
C ARG A 493 -16.61 6.96 -19.01
N LEU A 494 -16.22 7.07 -20.27
CA LEU A 494 -15.01 7.78 -20.68
C LEU A 494 -15.11 9.27 -20.36
N VAL A 495 -16.24 9.91 -20.68
CA VAL A 495 -16.46 11.33 -20.37
C VAL A 495 -16.49 11.59 -18.85
N GLU A 496 -17.04 10.68 -18.05
CA GLU A 496 -17.03 10.80 -16.60
C GLU A 496 -15.61 10.69 -16.02
N THR A 497 -14.85 9.69 -16.46
CA THR A 497 -13.46 9.49 -16.03
C THR A 497 -12.53 10.61 -16.48
N GLU A 498 -12.73 11.18 -17.67
CA GLU A 498 -11.99 12.37 -18.11
C GLU A 498 -12.29 13.58 -17.22
N LYS A 499 -13.56 13.81 -16.85
CA LYS A 499 -13.93 14.89 -15.93
C LYS A 499 -13.32 14.71 -14.55
N GLU A 500 -13.28 13.48 -14.03
CA GLU A 500 -12.64 13.17 -12.75
C GLU A 500 -11.13 13.38 -12.82
N ALA A 501 -10.47 12.90 -13.88
CA ALA A 501 -9.04 13.09 -14.10
C ALA A 501 -8.67 14.58 -14.21
N ASP A 502 -9.48 15.38 -14.90
CA ASP A 502 -9.27 16.82 -15.01
C ASP A 502 -9.48 17.56 -13.68
N ARG A 503 -10.43 17.13 -12.85
CA ARG A 503 -10.60 17.66 -11.48
C ARG A 503 -9.39 17.32 -10.62
N ALA A 504 -8.97 16.05 -10.60
CA ALA A 504 -7.79 15.62 -9.85
C ALA A 504 -6.51 16.36 -10.30
N ARG A 505 -6.34 16.60 -11.60
CA ARG A 505 -5.23 17.42 -12.13
C ARG A 505 -5.29 18.87 -11.65
N LYS A 506 -6.48 19.49 -11.66
CA LYS A 506 -6.66 20.87 -11.15
C LYS A 506 -6.38 20.94 -9.65
N ASP A 507 -6.87 19.99 -8.87
CA ASP A 507 -6.66 19.95 -7.42
C ASP A 507 -5.19 19.72 -7.07
N SER A 508 -4.51 18.80 -7.78
CA SER A 508 -3.07 18.58 -7.64
C SER A 508 -2.25 19.83 -7.99
N LYS A 509 -2.63 20.54 -9.06
CA LYS A 509 -2.00 21.80 -9.44
C LYS A 509 -2.21 22.88 -8.36
N ASN A 510 -3.43 23.05 -7.88
CA ASN A 510 -3.74 24.03 -6.84
C ASN A 510 -2.98 23.72 -5.53
N ALA A 511 -2.92 22.45 -5.12
CA ALA A 511 -2.16 22.03 -3.95
C ALA A 511 -0.65 22.28 -4.12
N ARG A 512 -0.11 22.03 -5.32
CA ARG A 512 1.28 22.30 -5.66
C ARG A 512 1.60 23.80 -5.64
N ASP A 513 0.71 24.63 -6.16
CA ASP A 513 0.87 26.09 -6.16
C ASP A 513 0.80 26.64 -4.71
N GLN A 514 -0.16 26.19 -3.91
CA GLN A 514 -0.24 26.53 -2.48
C GLN A 514 1.00 26.08 -1.69
N PHE A 515 1.50 24.88 -1.97
CA PHE A 515 2.73 24.39 -1.35
C PHE A 515 3.93 25.25 -1.72
N ASN A 516 4.07 25.64 -2.99
CA ASN A 516 5.15 26.52 -3.44
C ASN A 516 5.07 27.90 -2.79
N ASP A 517 3.87 28.47 -2.66
CA ASP A 517 3.66 29.75 -1.96
C ASP A 517 4.09 29.66 -0.49
N VAL A 518 3.71 28.60 0.21
CA VAL A 518 4.09 28.38 1.62
C VAL A 518 5.59 28.13 1.73
N LYS A 519 6.16 27.32 0.84
CA LYS A 519 7.60 27.04 0.77
C LYS A 519 8.40 28.33 0.58
N GLN A 520 7.98 29.18 -0.36
CA GLN A 520 8.66 30.45 -0.63
C GLN A 520 8.54 31.41 0.54
N ARG A 521 7.35 31.59 1.14
CA ARG A 521 7.18 32.43 2.34
C ARG A 521 8.04 31.95 3.50
N ARG A 522 8.11 30.63 3.72
CA ARG A 522 8.95 30.03 4.78
C ARG A 522 10.44 30.28 4.50
N TYR A 523 10.88 30.10 3.26
CA TYR A 523 12.25 30.38 2.83
C TYR A 523 12.62 31.84 3.05
N ASP A 524 11.78 32.78 2.61
CA ASP A 524 12.03 34.21 2.74
C ASP A 524 12.11 34.66 4.21
N LEU A 525 11.21 34.16 5.06
CA LEU A 525 11.25 34.45 6.50
C LEU A 525 12.50 33.87 7.17
N PHE A 526 12.85 32.63 6.83
CA PHE A 526 14.04 31.97 7.37
C PHE A 526 15.31 32.72 6.95
N MET A 527 15.48 33.00 5.66
CA MET A 527 16.67 33.68 5.14
C MET A 527 16.79 35.11 5.67
N LYS A 528 15.66 35.81 5.85
CA LYS A 528 15.66 37.14 6.47
C LYS A 528 16.19 37.11 7.90
N ALA A 529 15.76 36.14 8.71
CA ALA A 529 16.25 35.98 10.08
C ALA A 529 17.71 35.50 10.10
N TYR A 530 18.05 34.49 9.29
CA TYR A 530 19.38 33.91 9.22
C TYR A 530 20.44 34.93 8.78
N ASN A 531 20.17 35.70 7.71
CA ASN A 531 21.11 36.71 7.22
C ASN A 531 21.36 37.79 8.27
N HIS A 532 20.30 38.27 8.94
CA HIS A 532 20.44 39.26 10.01
C HIS A 532 21.29 38.74 11.18
N VAL A 533 21.03 37.51 11.64
CA VAL A 533 21.80 36.91 12.74
C VAL A 533 23.24 36.62 12.31
N SER A 534 23.47 36.15 11.08
CA SER A 534 24.80 35.84 10.54
C SER A 534 25.68 37.09 10.38
N GLU A 535 25.10 38.23 10.01
CA GLU A 535 25.82 39.51 9.95
C GLU A 535 26.17 40.04 11.36
N ARG A 536 25.29 39.83 12.35
CA ARG A 536 25.47 40.37 13.70
C ARG A 536 26.34 39.50 14.59
N ILE A 537 26.33 38.18 14.41
CA ILE A 537 27.05 37.24 15.28
C ILE A 537 28.57 37.46 15.25
N ASP A 538 29.15 37.74 14.09
CA ASP A 538 30.60 37.99 13.97
C ASP A 538 31.00 39.29 14.67
N ALA A 539 30.20 40.35 14.53
CA ALA A 539 30.44 41.63 15.19
C ALA A 539 30.36 41.50 16.72
N VAL A 540 29.30 40.86 17.23
CA VAL A 540 29.09 40.64 18.67
C VAL A 540 30.20 39.75 19.25
N TYR A 541 30.58 38.68 18.55
CA TYR A 541 31.63 37.78 19.02
C TYR A 541 33.00 38.47 19.06
N LYS A 542 33.32 39.31 18.07
CA LYS A 542 34.53 40.14 18.08
C LYS A 542 34.56 41.10 19.25
N ASP A 543 33.44 41.75 19.57
CA ASP A 543 33.36 42.68 20.69
C ASP A 543 33.50 41.99 22.05
N LEU A 544 32.89 40.81 22.23
CA LEU A 544 33.01 40.00 23.45
C LEU A 544 34.41 39.42 23.65
N THR A 545 35.14 39.13 22.57
CA THR A 545 36.47 38.51 22.63
C THR A 545 37.62 39.51 22.49
N ARG A 546 37.34 40.79 22.19
CA ARG A 546 38.36 41.86 22.08
C ARG A 546 39.07 42.04 23.43
N GLY A 547 40.40 42.14 23.39
CA GLY A 547 41.20 42.37 24.59
C GLY A 547 42.59 42.93 24.30
N LYS A 548 43.30 43.35 25.36
CA LYS A 548 44.66 43.91 25.25
C LYS A 548 45.67 42.95 24.60
N ALA A 549 45.47 41.64 24.76
CA ALA A 549 46.33 40.59 24.22
C ALA A 549 45.99 40.18 22.76
N ALA A 550 44.80 40.51 22.26
CA ALA A 550 44.33 40.14 20.92
C ALA A 550 43.41 41.26 20.36
N PRO A 551 43.95 42.25 19.64
CA PRO A 551 43.20 43.43 19.19
C PRO A 551 42.09 43.12 18.16
N THR A 552 42.28 42.06 17.37
CA THR A 552 41.38 41.65 16.30
C THR A 552 40.25 40.71 16.74
N GLY A 553 40.26 40.23 17.99
CA GLY A 553 39.24 39.32 18.52
C GLY A 553 39.25 37.93 17.86
N GLY A 554 38.24 37.13 18.19
CA GLY A 554 37.92 35.87 17.50
C GLY A 554 36.96 36.09 16.32
N VAL A 555 36.62 35.02 15.60
CA VAL A 555 35.67 35.04 14.47
C VAL A 555 34.57 34.01 14.72
N ALA A 556 33.33 34.34 14.38
CA ALA A 556 32.19 33.44 14.48
C ALA A 556 31.39 33.49 13.19
N TYR A 557 31.02 32.34 12.64
CA TYR A 557 30.16 32.28 11.47
C TYR A 557 29.19 31.10 11.55
N LEU A 558 28.02 31.28 10.94
CA LEU A 558 26.99 30.28 10.80
C LEU A 558 27.04 29.75 9.37
N SER A 559 26.99 28.43 9.18
CA SER A 559 26.93 27.81 7.86
C SER A 559 25.70 26.93 7.72
N LEU A 560 24.99 27.07 6.61
CA LEU A 560 23.88 26.21 6.22
C LEU A 560 24.43 24.93 5.58
N GLU A 561 23.87 23.78 5.93
CA GLU A 561 24.19 22.51 5.26
C GLU A 561 23.59 22.43 3.86
N ASP A 562 22.40 23.01 3.67
CA ASP A 562 21.70 23.11 2.39
C ASP A 562 21.27 24.57 2.15
N SER A 563 21.59 25.10 0.97
CA SER A 563 21.24 26.45 0.55
C SER A 563 19.86 26.55 -0.13
N GLU A 564 19.34 25.45 -0.67
CA GLU A 564 18.03 25.44 -1.35
C GLU A 564 16.88 25.27 -0.35
N GLU A 565 17.00 24.32 0.58
CA GLU A 565 16.01 24.06 1.63
C GLU A 565 16.63 24.14 3.04
N PRO A 566 16.97 25.34 3.52
CA PRO A 566 17.74 25.49 4.76
C PRO A 566 16.97 25.08 6.03
N TYR A 567 15.67 24.82 5.92
CA TYR A 567 14.80 24.40 7.01
C TYR A 567 14.66 22.86 7.14
N THR A 568 15.24 22.08 6.22
CA THR A 568 15.29 20.60 6.32
C THR A 568 16.58 20.14 6.99
N ALA A 569 17.66 20.88 6.80
CA ALA A 569 18.99 20.58 7.30
C ALA A 569 19.35 21.45 8.53
N GLY A 570 20.45 21.09 9.20
CA GLY A 570 20.93 21.81 10.38
C GLY A 570 21.69 23.08 10.03
N ILE A 571 21.76 24.01 11.00
CA ILE A 571 22.69 25.15 10.96
C ILE A 571 23.91 24.79 11.80
N LYS A 572 25.09 24.81 11.18
CA LYS A 572 26.35 24.61 11.90
C LYS A 572 26.88 25.94 12.41
N TYR A 573 27.24 25.96 13.68
CA TYR A 573 27.83 27.13 14.34
C TYR A 573 29.32 26.90 14.59
N HIS A 574 30.14 27.70 13.93
CA HIS A 574 31.59 27.63 14.02
C HIS A 574 32.14 28.87 14.71
N THR A 575 33.04 28.66 15.67
CA THR A 575 33.75 29.75 16.35
C THR A 575 35.25 29.51 16.35
N MET A 576 35.99 30.59 16.21
CA MET A 576 37.44 30.62 16.23
C MET A 576 37.87 31.56 17.36
N PRO A 577 38.22 31.01 18.53
CA PRO A 577 38.74 31.79 19.63
C PRO A 577 40.04 32.52 19.25
N PRO A 578 40.38 33.64 19.90
CA PRO A 578 41.59 34.38 19.61
C PRO A 578 42.84 33.51 19.77
N MET A 579 43.76 33.61 18.81
CA MET A 579 45.04 32.86 18.76
C MET A 579 44.92 31.32 18.64
N LYS A 580 43.73 30.77 18.35
CA LYS A 580 43.53 29.32 18.14
C LYS A 580 43.15 28.98 16.70
N ARG A 581 43.41 27.72 16.30
CA ARG A 581 42.99 27.16 15.02
C ARG A 581 41.51 26.79 15.05
N PHE A 582 40.89 26.71 13.87
CA PHE A 582 39.53 26.22 13.68
C PHE A 582 39.33 24.86 14.35
N ARG A 583 38.27 24.73 15.15
CA ARG A 583 37.82 23.50 15.83
C ARG A 583 36.30 23.51 15.93
N ASP A 584 35.72 22.33 16.00
CA ASP A 584 34.28 22.18 16.22
C ASP A 584 33.87 22.59 17.64
N MET A 585 32.62 23.01 17.78
CA MET A 585 32.06 23.52 19.04
C MET A 585 32.27 22.56 20.20
N GLU A 586 32.15 21.25 19.97
CA GLU A 586 32.31 20.21 21.00
C GLU A 586 33.70 20.20 21.64
N GLN A 587 34.73 20.57 20.89
CA GLN A 587 36.14 20.53 21.30
C GLN A 587 36.63 21.84 21.95
N LEU A 588 35.75 22.84 22.09
CA LEU A 588 36.06 24.10 22.76
C LEU A 588 36.03 23.96 24.28
N SER A 589 36.78 24.84 24.94
CA SER A 589 36.77 24.95 26.41
C SER A 589 35.39 25.37 26.91
N GLY A 590 35.01 24.98 28.14
CA GLY A 590 33.74 25.37 28.75
C GLY A 590 33.48 26.88 28.72
N GLY A 591 34.49 27.70 29.09
CA GLY A 591 34.36 29.16 29.02
C GLY A 591 34.23 29.71 27.59
N GLU A 592 34.85 29.07 26.60
CA GLU A 592 34.73 29.47 25.19
C GLU A 592 33.33 29.14 24.65
N LYS A 593 32.77 27.98 25.03
CA LYS A 593 31.38 27.61 24.73
C LYS A 593 30.39 28.61 25.33
N THR A 594 30.61 29.05 26.57
CA THR A 594 29.75 30.05 27.23
C THR A 594 29.80 31.39 26.50
N ILE A 595 30.98 31.88 26.09
CA ILE A 595 31.11 33.13 25.31
C ILE A 595 30.43 32.99 23.94
N ALA A 596 30.62 31.86 23.27
CA ALA A 596 29.99 31.59 21.99
C ALA A 596 28.46 31.53 22.08
N ALA A 597 27.92 30.95 23.16
CA ALA A 597 26.49 30.90 23.43
C ALA A 597 25.91 32.27 23.75
N LEU A 598 26.59 33.07 24.59
CA LEU A 598 26.19 34.45 24.89
C LEU A 598 26.20 35.32 23.62
N ALA A 599 27.22 35.17 22.76
CA ALA A 599 27.29 35.88 21.49
C ALA A 599 26.11 35.54 20.57
N LEU A 600 25.74 34.26 20.48
CA LEU A 600 24.59 33.81 19.71
C LEU A 600 23.27 34.37 20.29
N LEU A 601 23.11 34.35 21.61
CA LEU A 601 21.93 34.92 22.28
C LEU A 601 21.78 36.42 22.00
N PHE A 602 22.86 37.19 22.07
CA PHE A 602 22.83 38.62 21.74
C PHE A 602 22.58 38.87 20.25
N ALA A 603 23.09 38.02 19.36
CA ALA A 603 22.80 38.11 17.92
C ALA A 603 21.31 37.84 17.62
N ILE A 604 20.69 36.86 18.29
CA ILE A 604 19.25 36.57 18.18
C ILE A 604 18.43 37.75 18.72
N HIS A 605 18.81 38.30 19.86
CA HIS A 605 18.16 39.47 20.45
C HIS A 605 18.19 40.69 19.51
N SER A 606 19.26 40.85 18.72
CA SER A 606 19.33 41.93 17.72
C SER A 606 18.27 41.81 16.62
N PHE A 607 17.77 40.61 16.33
CA PHE A 607 16.69 40.42 15.37
C PHE A 607 15.31 40.70 15.99
N GLN A 608 15.10 40.21 17.21
CA GLN A 608 13.86 40.39 17.95
C GLN A 608 14.17 40.86 19.38
N PRO A 609 14.04 42.17 19.67
CA PRO A 609 14.42 42.71 20.97
C PRO A 609 13.42 42.25 22.04
N SER A 610 13.90 41.40 22.95
CA SER A 610 13.19 41.00 24.16
C SER A 610 13.28 42.09 25.23
N PRO A 611 12.20 42.41 25.96
CA PRO A 611 12.22 43.50 26.94
C PRO A 611 13.16 43.25 28.14
N PHE A 612 13.41 41.99 28.52
CA PHE A 612 14.31 41.64 29.60
C PHE A 612 15.07 40.34 29.31
N PHE A 613 16.20 40.16 29.99
CA PHE A 613 17.02 38.95 29.95
C PHE A 613 17.37 38.50 31.36
N VAL A 614 17.26 37.19 31.61
CA VAL A 614 17.66 36.59 32.89
C VAL A 614 18.85 35.68 32.64
N LEU A 615 19.97 35.97 33.30
CA LEU A 615 21.20 35.18 33.24
C LEU A 615 21.46 34.58 34.62
N ASP A 616 21.42 33.25 34.73
CA ASP A 616 21.67 32.54 35.97
C ASP A 616 23.03 31.84 35.92
N GLU A 617 23.93 32.19 36.84
CA GLU A 617 25.27 31.62 37.04
C GLU A 617 26.12 31.44 35.77
N VAL A 618 25.95 32.32 34.78
CA VAL A 618 26.66 32.24 33.50
C VAL A 618 28.18 32.37 33.62
N ASP A 619 28.68 32.83 34.77
CA ASP A 619 30.09 33.04 35.05
C ASP A 619 30.82 31.82 35.65
N ALA A 620 30.13 30.71 35.93
CA ALA A 620 30.72 29.54 36.60
C ALA A 620 32.00 29.02 35.92
N ALA A 621 32.01 28.95 34.59
CA ALA A 621 33.12 28.44 33.77
C ALA A 621 34.05 29.53 33.20
N LEU A 622 33.85 30.81 33.57
CA LEU A 622 34.58 31.95 33.03
C LEU A 622 35.67 32.45 33.97
N ASP A 623 36.79 32.90 33.41
CA ASP A 623 37.85 33.58 34.15
C ASP A 623 37.51 35.06 34.41
N ASN A 624 38.14 35.65 35.42
CA ASN A 624 37.85 37.03 35.82
C ASN A 624 38.06 38.05 34.68
N THR A 625 38.96 37.78 33.72
CA THR A 625 39.19 38.71 32.60
C THR A 625 38.04 38.69 31.60
N ASN A 626 37.45 37.52 31.31
CA ASN A 626 36.29 37.43 30.42
C ASN A 626 34.99 37.83 31.12
N VAL A 627 34.85 37.57 32.44
CA VAL A 627 33.73 38.08 33.24
C VAL A 627 33.69 39.61 33.20
N ALA A 628 34.83 40.29 33.38
CA ALA A 628 34.89 41.75 33.29
C ALA A 628 34.54 42.29 31.89
N LYS A 629 34.85 41.54 30.81
CA LYS A 629 34.46 41.92 29.44
C LYS A 629 32.95 41.78 29.24
N ILE A 630 32.37 40.69 29.73
CA ILE A 630 30.92 40.47 29.68
C ILE A 630 30.19 41.55 30.48
N ALA A 631 30.67 41.87 31.68
CA ALA A 631 30.13 42.96 32.49
C ALA A 631 30.13 44.30 31.74
N ASN A 632 31.24 44.64 31.05
CA ASN A 632 31.32 45.84 30.22
C ASN A 632 30.36 45.79 29.03
N TYR A 633 30.25 44.64 28.39
CA TYR A 633 29.35 44.46 27.26
C TYR A 633 27.89 44.67 27.68
N ILE A 634 27.45 44.00 28.75
CA ILE A 634 26.12 44.14 29.35
C ILE A 634 25.85 45.60 29.72
N ARG A 635 26.81 46.30 30.34
CA ARG A 635 26.67 47.72 30.71
C ARG A 635 26.55 48.64 29.50
N SER A 636 27.32 48.39 28.44
CA SER A 636 27.26 49.20 27.22
C SER A 636 25.96 49.01 26.43
N HIS A 637 25.32 47.84 26.58
CA HIS A 637 24.09 47.47 25.88
C HIS A 637 22.84 47.60 26.75
N SER A 638 22.98 47.81 28.07
CA SER A 638 21.87 48.16 28.94
C SER A 638 21.42 49.58 28.61
N SER A 639 20.21 49.69 28.06
CA SER A 639 19.53 50.96 27.72
C SER A 639 18.09 50.88 28.22
N ASP A 640 17.34 51.98 28.16
CA ASP A 640 15.93 52.02 28.60
C ASP A 640 15.02 50.97 27.93
N THR A 641 15.45 50.43 26.78
CA THR A 641 14.74 49.41 26.02
C THR A 641 15.06 47.96 26.43
N PHE A 642 16.10 47.72 27.24
CA PHE A 642 16.57 46.37 27.53
C PHE A 642 17.09 46.20 28.97
N GLN A 643 16.41 45.35 29.73
CA GLN A 643 16.74 45.08 31.12
C GLN A 643 17.51 43.75 31.30
N PHE A 644 18.63 43.79 32.00
CA PHE A 644 19.38 42.60 32.40
C PHE A 644 19.17 42.28 33.88
N ILE A 645 18.80 41.03 34.17
CA ILE A 645 18.73 40.47 35.50
C ILE A 645 19.78 39.35 35.55
N VAL A 646 20.80 39.53 36.37
CA VAL A 646 21.94 38.61 36.44
C VAL A 646 22.07 38.08 37.86
N ILE A 647 22.09 36.75 37.98
CA ILE A 647 22.34 36.03 39.23
C ILE A 647 23.75 35.46 39.14
N SER A 648 24.62 35.86 40.05
CA SER A 648 26.03 35.45 40.03
C SER A 648 26.66 35.57 41.41
N LEU A 649 27.66 34.73 41.66
CA LEU A 649 28.46 34.74 42.89
C LEU A 649 29.76 35.55 42.74
N LYS A 650 30.20 35.88 41.52
CA LYS A 650 31.44 36.63 41.31
C LYS A 650 31.22 38.14 41.38
N GLY A 651 31.93 38.77 42.33
CA GLY A 651 31.95 40.22 42.54
C GLY A 651 32.12 41.04 41.26
N SER A 652 33.04 40.63 40.39
CA SER A 652 33.38 41.37 39.16
C SER A 652 32.24 41.52 38.15
N LEU A 653 31.18 40.70 38.24
CA LEU A 653 30.03 40.77 37.33
C LEU A 653 28.96 41.76 37.83
N TYR A 654 28.64 41.72 39.13
CA TYR A 654 27.58 42.56 39.72
C TYR A 654 28.10 43.89 40.29
N GLU A 655 29.41 44.08 40.42
CA GLU A 655 30.04 45.36 40.81
C GLU A 655 29.62 46.51 39.87
N ARG A 656 29.35 46.22 38.59
CA ARG A 656 28.93 47.21 37.58
C ARG A 656 27.41 47.34 37.44
N SER A 657 26.63 46.78 38.37
CA SER A 657 25.16 46.85 38.33
C SER A 657 24.63 48.16 38.91
N ASN A 658 23.43 48.58 38.51
CA ASN A 658 22.78 49.75 39.10
C ASN A 658 22.14 49.44 40.47
N SER A 659 21.66 48.22 40.65
CA SER A 659 20.96 47.80 41.86
C SER A 659 21.23 46.33 42.13
N LEU A 660 21.43 46.00 43.40
CA LEU A 660 21.62 44.65 43.90
C LEU A 660 20.35 44.19 44.61
N VAL A 661 20.01 42.92 44.40
CA VAL A 661 18.96 42.23 45.15
C VAL A 661 19.63 41.11 45.94
N GLY A 662 19.82 41.32 47.23
CA GLY A 662 20.34 40.34 48.16
C GLY A 662 19.22 39.42 48.65
N ILE A 663 19.45 38.12 48.60
CA ILE A 663 18.53 37.11 49.12
C ILE A 663 19.21 36.46 50.33
N TYR A 664 18.52 36.46 51.47
CA TYR A 664 18.99 35.77 52.68
C TYR A 664 17.88 34.87 53.23
N ARG A 665 18.28 33.85 53.97
CA ARG A 665 17.35 32.92 54.63
C ARG A 665 17.16 33.35 56.06
N ASP A 666 15.94 33.66 56.43
CA ASP A 666 15.54 33.85 57.82
C ASP A 666 15.34 32.45 58.44
N GLN A 667 16.24 32.10 59.36
CA GLN A 667 16.26 30.78 59.99
C GLN A 667 15.12 30.59 60.99
N ASP A 668 14.59 31.68 61.55
CA ASP A 668 13.53 31.63 62.57
C ASP A 668 12.18 31.27 61.96
N VAL A 669 11.90 31.82 60.78
CA VAL A 669 10.65 31.59 60.02
C VAL A 669 10.84 30.53 58.92
N ASN A 670 12.07 30.05 58.72
CA ASN A 670 12.48 29.15 57.63
C ASN A 670 11.99 29.65 56.24
N SER A 671 12.11 30.96 56.01
CA SER A 671 11.63 31.63 54.80
C SER A 671 12.76 32.45 54.17
N SER A 672 12.75 32.58 52.84
CA SER A 672 13.68 33.44 52.12
C SER A 672 13.13 34.87 52.08
N GLN A 673 13.94 35.83 52.54
CA GLN A 673 13.63 37.25 52.48
C GLN A 673 14.58 37.95 51.50
N THR A 674 14.17 39.13 51.03
CA THR A 674 14.93 39.90 50.04
C THR A 674 15.23 41.29 50.58
N LEU A 675 16.39 41.81 50.21
CA LEU A 675 16.85 43.13 50.57
C LEU A 675 17.43 43.78 49.32
N THR A 676 17.07 45.01 49.05
CA THR A 676 17.54 45.73 47.86
C THR A 676 18.57 46.78 48.27
N LEU A 677 19.61 46.93 47.44
CA LEU A 677 20.64 47.94 47.62
C LEU A 677 20.81 48.68 46.30
N ASP A 678 20.67 50.00 46.35
CA ASP A 678 20.91 50.88 45.22
C ASP A 678 22.39 51.25 45.16
N LEU A 679 23.05 50.94 44.04
CA LEU A 679 24.49 51.17 43.86
C LEU A 679 24.78 52.52 43.20
N THR A 680 23.76 53.23 42.69
CA THR A 680 23.95 54.54 42.01
C THR A 680 24.45 55.66 42.94
N GLN A 681 24.46 55.41 44.25
CA GLN A 681 24.82 56.36 45.30
C GLN A 681 26.32 56.30 45.67
N TYR A 682 27.06 55.34 45.11
CA TYR A 682 28.48 55.13 45.37
C TYR A 682 29.30 55.53 44.12
N ASP A 683 30.50 56.07 44.33
CA ASP A 683 31.40 56.46 43.24
C ASP A 683 31.84 55.24 42.41
N GLU A 684 31.95 55.41 41.08
CA GLU A 684 32.34 54.37 40.10
C GLU A 684 33.73 53.76 40.30
#